data_AF-A0A512MG99-F1
#
_entry.id   AF-A0A512MG99-F1
#
_cell.length_a   1.000
_cell.length_b   1.000
_cell.length_c   1.000
_cell.angle_alpha   90.00
_cell.angle_beta   90.00
_cell.angle_gamma   90.00
#
_symmetry.space_group_name_H-M   'P 1'
#
loop_
_entity.id
_entity.type
_entity.pdbx_description
1 polymer ?
#
loop_
_entity_poly.entity_id
_entity_poly.type
_entity_poly.pdbx_seq_one_letter_code
_entity_poly.pdbx_strand_id
1 'polypeptide(L)'
;MPSLLTVTHRQGIYLPEPDLWLDPHFPVKRAFISHAHADHVARHAMTFCSELTLHLMKERYGLNKDAVFHALPMREVHEVDGWEMRLLPAGHILGSAMLHLTRKSDGATLLYTGDYKLRQGLSSEKCELLEADTLIMETTFGLPQFHFPPIAEVIAQMLKFVRETLEDGGIPVLQGYSLGKAQEILCALNEAGYPVMLHKAVWEMTEAVKDVLGKVPEYKLFDAAHAKGHVLLFPPSNRKSLALKKLKVCRTAMMTGWAMQPGARYRYQVDEIFPLSDHADYPELLDTVQMVKPKRVYLVHGYTQEFAADLRALGYEAWTLEKADQMELLFGESRATSSSEPVDMMTVSSLADAEHAGFSQWAAVCAKTAEESSRLKKIEVLSTYLRGLPEEDLIKATRYCSGMTSDPAAGEVPLNTGWSLIRRALQMVSGVSDVEYRAISRSQADTGRTAYLVLQRAALKPQAVSLEEIAVLFDGLRHASSQVARVDLLRETLMKLSAHDGSWLVRLMTSELRMGSKEGLIEEAVAAAFDQKADDVREAAMLCGDIGRAASLAKAGNLEEAKPRVFVPIKMMLASPEETANGIWVRMTEGEAGAVDAAVADGEVVFEAEGQVEVSDRLEDTGALETSTRQVTNLSHSVWVEDKYDGIRAQVHKVGERVEIFSRDLKPLGGQFPEVVRAAQGLKADVILDGEIIAYAEGKKLTFFDLQKRLGRKDQGDLFLASDITVRYVVFDLLWLNGDSLLESSLADRRAALEMLMMPEGMGLIVVEKAANAEEIEALFMAARRRGNEGLIVKDPASAYSPGRRGKAWLKLKKAFATLDVVVVKAEQGHGKRSHVLSDYTFAVQDENGVLRVIGKAYSGLTDAEIEELTEHFTANTLEENGRVRSVVPDTVLEIAFDSIQASSRHDSGLAMRFPRIKAIRKDKTPAEIDTLAYARKLAGV
;
A
#
# COMPACT_ATOMS: atom_id res chain seq x y z
N MET A 1 44.00 -28.77 -17.76
CA MET A 1 43.05 -27.64 -17.93
C MET A 1 43.39 -26.61 -16.85
N PRO A 2 43.33 -25.30 -17.15
CA PRO A 2 43.51 -24.28 -16.12
C PRO A 2 42.53 -24.46 -14.97
N SER A 3 42.95 -24.13 -13.75
CA SER A 3 42.05 -24.15 -12.58
C SER A 3 41.17 -22.90 -12.61
N LEU A 4 39.87 -23.04 -12.31
CA LEU A 4 38.96 -21.88 -12.30
C LEU A 4 39.39 -20.84 -11.25
N LEU A 5 39.16 -19.56 -11.54
CA LEU A 5 39.48 -18.48 -10.60
C LEU A 5 38.60 -18.60 -9.35
N THR A 6 39.20 -18.34 -8.19
CA THR A 6 38.45 -18.31 -6.92
C THR A 6 37.65 -17.01 -6.81
N VAL A 7 36.34 -17.13 -6.63
CA VAL A 7 35.44 -16.00 -6.36
C VAL A 7 34.84 -16.19 -4.98
N THR A 8 34.90 -15.15 -4.15
CA THR A 8 34.30 -15.15 -2.81
C THR A 8 33.38 -13.96 -2.67
N HIS A 9 32.34 -14.08 -1.84
CA HIS A 9 31.50 -12.93 -1.49
C HIS A 9 31.65 -12.59 0.00
N ARG A 10 32.18 -11.40 0.30
CA ARG A 10 32.54 -10.93 1.64
C ARG A 10 31.95 -9.53 1.88
N GLN A 11 30.62 -9.45 1.93
CA GLN A 11 29.85 -8.18 1.86
C GLN A 11 29.85 -7.51 0.46
N GLY A 12 30.53 -8.12 -0.51
CA GLY A 12 30.64 -7.74 -1.92
C GLY A 12 31.48 -8.79 -2.65
N ILE A 13 31.65 -8.67 -3.97
CA ILE A 13 32.38 -9.65 -4.78
C ILE A 13 33.88 -9.43 -4.61
N TYR A 14 34.60 -10.47 -4.17
CA TYR A 14 36.04 -10.42 -3.91
C TYR A 14 36.77 -11.56 -4.61
N LEU A 15 37.78 -11.20 -5.38
CA LEU A 15 38.73 -12.09 -6.04
C LEU A 15 40.00 -12.17 -5.19
N PRO A 16 40.20 -13.25 -4.40
CA PRO A 16 41.29 -13.30 -3.42
C PRO A 16 42.69 -13.30 -4.05
N GLU A 17 42.83 -13.91 -5.23
CA GLU A 17 44.12 -14.09 -5.88
C GLU A 17 44.71 -12.77 -6.41
N PRO A 18 43.97 -11.91 -7.15
CA PRO A 18 44.45 -10.56 -7.47
C PRO A 18 44.29 -9.54 -6.33
N ASP A 19 43.72 -9.93 -5.18
CA ASP A 19 43.29 -9.03 -4.09
C ASP A 19 42.40 -7.89 -4.62
N LEU A 20 41.39 -8.22 -5.44
CA LEU A 20 40.55 -7.26 -6.16
C LEU A 20 39.07 -7.41 -5.79
N TRP A 21 38.45 -6.30 -5.41
CA TRP A 21 37.00 -6.23 -5.21
C TRP A 21 36.29 -5.72 -6.47
N LEU A 22 35.11 -6.24 -6.79
CA LEU A 22 34.30 -5.80 -7.92
C LEU A 22 33.08 -5.04 -7.40
N ASP A 23 32.95 -3.76 -7.79
CA ASP A 23 31.90 -2.81 -7.39
C ASP A 23 31.54 -2.76 -5.88
N PRO A 24 32.51 -2.71 -4.95
CA PRO A 24 32.21 -2.65 -3.52
C PRO A 24 31.61 -1.29 -3.09
N HIS A 25 30.50 -1.31 -2.35
CA HIS A 25 29.87 -0.09 -1.79
C HIS A 25 30.52 0.39 -0.48
N PHE A 26 31.70 -0.11 -0.13
CA PHE A 26 32.43 0.20 1.09
C PHE A 26 33.93 0.38 0.81
N PRO A 27 34.66 1.16 1.62
CA PRO A 27 36.10 1.38 1.44
C PRO A 27 36.89 0.06 1.45
N VAL A 28 37.75 -0.12 0.45
CA VAL A 28 38.64 -1.28 0.32
C VAL A 28 39.99 -0.84 -0.25
N LYS A 29 40.98 -1.74 -0.19
CA LYS A 29 42.33 -1.48 -0.68
C LYS A 29 42.39 -1.37 -2.21
N ARG A 30 41.80 -2.32 -2.95
CA ARG A 30 41.74 -2.33 -4.42
C ARG A 30 40.33 -2.66 -4.87
N ALA A 31 39.76 -1.81 -5.70
CA ALA A 31 38.45 -2.01 -6.29
C ALA A 31 38.51 -1.85 -7.81
N PHE A 32 37.72 -2.64 -8.52
CA PHE A 32 37.29 -2.35 -9.88
C PHE A 32 35.89 -1.74 -9.81
N ILE A 33 35.71 -0.57 -10.42
CA ILE A 33 34.42 0.09 -10.56
C ILE A 33 33.98 0.01 -12.02
N SER A 34 32.89 -0.71 -12.29
CA SER A 34 32.36 -0.92 -13.62
C SER A 34 31.80 0.36 -14.23
N HIS A 35 31.11 1.18 -13.41
CA HIS A 35 30.47 2.41 -13.88
C HIS A 35 30.15 3.40 -12.75
N ALA A 36 29.81 4.65 -13.12
CA ALA A 36 29.70 5.78 -12.19
C ALA A 36 28.31 5.99 -11.55
N HIS A 37 27.55 4.92 -11.29
CA HIS A 37 26.32 5.01 -10.48
C HIS A 37 26.63 4.99 -8.97
N ALA A 38 25.71 5.50 -8.16
CA ALA A 38 25.98 5.81 -6.75
C ALA A 38 26.10 4.54 -5.90
N ASP A 39 25.35 3.53 -6.30
CA ASP A 39 25.39 2.16 -5.85
C ASP A 39 26.58 1.37 -6.40
N HIS A 40 27.59 2.00 -7.02
CA HIS A 40 28.84 1.31 -7.37
C HIS A 40 30.09 2.04 -6.84
N VAL A 41 29.92 3.19 -6.17
CA VAL A 41 31.04 4.06 -5.80
C VAL A 41 31.20 4.17 -4.29
N ALA A 42 32.39 3.82 -3.80
CA ALA A 42 32.85 4.20 -2.46
C ALA A 42 34.30 4.74 -2.51
N ARG A 43 34.80 5.18 -1.34
CA ARG A 43 36.14 5.78 -1.23
C ARG A 43 37.19 4.69 -1.03
N HIS A 44 37.74 4.15 -2.11
CA HIS A 44 38.78 3.12 -2.09
C HIS A 44 40.20 3.72 -2.08
N ALA A 45 41.19 2.95 -1.62
CA ALA A 45 42.59 3.38 -1.68
C ALA A 45 43.14 3.34 -3.12
N MET A 46 42.79 2.29 -3.88
CA MET A 46 43.13 2.12 -5.28
C MET A 46 41.90 1.68 -6.08
N THR A 47 41.65 2.33 -7.22
CA THR A 47 40.50 2.04 -8.08
C THR A 47 40.93 1.81 -9.53
N PHE A 48 40.51 0.70 -10.11
CA PHE A 48 40.57 0.41 -11.55
C PHE A 48 39.20 0.74 -12.16
N CYS A 49 39.18 1.49 -13.25
CA CYS A 49 37.95 1.81 -13.99
C CYS A 49 38.32 2.30 -15.39
N SER A 50 37.32 2.48 -16.27
CA SER A 50 37.57 3.13 -17.55
C SER A 50 37.90 4.62 -17.37
N GLU A 51 38.58 5.21 -18.33
CA GLU A 51 38.91 6.64 -18.33
C GLU A 51 37.66 7.52 -18.19
N LEU A 52 36.59 7.14 -18.89
CA LEU A 52 35.33 7.88 -18.86
C LEU A 52 34.58 7.68 -17.53
N THR A 53 34.59 6.48 -16.95
CA THR A 53 34.04 6.24 -15.61
C THR A 53 34.78 7.08 -14.56
N LEU A 54 36.11 7.18 -14.63
CA LEU A 54 36.87 8.05 -13.74
C LEU A 54 36.48 9.51 -13.87
N HIS A 55 36.33 10.01 -15.11
CA HIS A 55 35.91 11.38 -15.36
C HIS A 55 34.52 11.65 -14.76
N LEU A 56 33.55 10.78 -15.04
CA LEU A 56 32.19 10.86 -14.49
C LEU A 56 32.16 10.82 -12.96
N MET A 57 32.97 9.96 -12.33
CA MET A 57 33.07 9.90 -10.87
C MET A 57 33.65 11.20 -10.27
N LYS A 58 34.62 11.84 -10.94
CA LYS A 58 35.16 13.15 -10.52
C LYS A 58 34.10 14.23 -10.54
N GLU A 59 33.38 14.35 -11.65
CA GLU A 59 32.32 15.35 -11.81
C GLU A 59 31.16 15.13 -10.83
N ARG A 60 30.78 13.87 -10.60
CA ARG A 60 29.57 13.54 -9.84
C ARG A 60 29.76 13.52 -8.31
N TYR A 61 30.91 13.04 -7.83
CA TYR A 61 31.10 12.77 -6.40
C TYR A 61 32.22 13.57 -5.75
N GLY A 62 33.13 14.15 -6.53
CA GLY A 62 34.37 14.73 -6.02
C GLY A 62 35.28 13.65 -5.42
N LEU A 63 36.36 13.31 -6.11
CA LEU A 63 37.28 12.26 -5.64
C LEU A 63 38.29 12.78 -4.62
N ASN A 64 38.73 11.89 -3.72
CA ASN A 64 39.80 12.20 -2.78
C ASN A 64 41.13 12.40 -3.54
N LYS A 65 41.87 13.45 -3.19
CA LYS A 65 43.19 13.76 -3.78
C LYS A 65 44.25 12.70 -3.46
N ASP A 66 44.09 11.97 -2.36
CA ASP A 66 45.05 10.96 -1.91
C ASP A 66 44.75 9.54 -2.44
N ALA A 67 43.65 9.34 -3.16
CA ALA A 67 43.28 8.04 -3.71
C ALA A 67 43.96 7.78 -5.06
N VAL A 68 44.41 6.54 -5.29
CA VAL A 68 45.07 6.12 -6.52
C VAL A 68 44.02 5.63 -7.53
N PHE A 69 44.03 6.18 -8.74
CA PHE A 69 43.13 5.76 -9.82
C PHE A 69 43.94 5.24 -11.01
N HIS A 70 43.67 4.00 -11.41
CA HIS A 70 44.13 3.39 -12.65
C HIS A 70 43.00 3.48 -13.67
N ALA A 71 43.04 4.54 -14.46
CA ALA A 71 42.16 4.73 -15.61
C ALA A 71 42.69 3.87 -16.76
N LEU A 72 41.95 2.84 -17.15
CA LEU A 72 42.37 1.90 -18.20
C LEU A 72 41.61 2.19 -19.50
N PRO A 73 42.32 2.29 -20.64
CA PRO A 73 41.70 2.28 -21.96
C PRO A 73 40.83 1.04 -22.19
N MET A 74 39.73 1.21 -22.93
CA MET A 74 38.90 0.08 -23.36
C MET A 74 39.66 -0.77 -24.40
N ARG A 75 39.44 -2.09 -24.37
CA ARG A 75 39.96 -3.10 -25.31
C ARG A 75 41.47 -3.35 -25.25
N GLU A 76 42.21 -2.54 -24.50
CA GLU A 76 43.65 -2.75 -24.27
C GLU A 76 43.90 -3.76 -23.14
N VAL A 77 45.03 -4.48 -23.24
CA VAL A 77 45.48 -5.40 -22.21
C VAL A 77 46.49 -4.69 -21.32
N HIS A 78 46.21 -4.69 -20.02
CA HIS A 78 47.11 -4.13 -19.01
C HIS A 78 47.60 -5.23 -18.08
N GLU A 79 48.92 -5.35 -17.94
CA GLU A 79 49.50 -6.29 -16.99
C GLU A 79 49.56 -5.68 -15.58
N VAL A 80 48.96 -6.37 -14.62
CA VAL A 80 48.91 -5.96 -13.21
C VAL A 80 49.13 -7.18 -12.33
N ASP A 81 50.25 -7.22 -11.59
CA ASP A 81 50.55 -8.25 -10.58
C ASP A 81 50.39 -9.71 -11.07
N GLY A 82 50.79 -10.01 -12.31
CA GLY A 82 50.66 -11.36 -12.89
C GLY A 82 49.30 -11.66 -13.54
N TRP A 83 48.46 -10.64 -13.70
CA TRP A 83 47.16 -10.70 -14.38
C TRP A 83 47.16 -9.81 -15.62
N GLU A 84 46.48 -10.24 -16.67
CA GLU A 84 46.10 -9.39 -17.78
C GLU A 84 44.68 -8.89 -17.53
N MET A 85 44.52 -7.56 -17.39
CA MET A 85 43.24 -6.87 -17.24
C MET A 85 42.85 -6.23 -18.57
N ARG A 86 41.66 -6.52 -19.07
CA ARG A 86 41.09 -5.88 -20.24
C ARG A 86 39.69 -5.39 -19.93
N LEU A 87 39.44 -4.10 -20.20
CA LEU A 87 38.10 -3.54 -20.08
C LEU A 87 37.35 -3.67 -21.41
N LEU A 88 36.10 -4.10 -21.35
CA LEU A 88 35.23 -4.23 -22.52
C LEU A 88 33.98 -3.34 -22.32
N PRO A 89 33.44 -2.71 -23.35
CA PRO A 89 32.20 -1.94 -23.18
C PRO A 89 31.04 -2.84 -22.74
N ALA A 90 30.30 -2.42 -21.71
CA ALA A 90 29.15 -3.17 -21.16
C ALA A 90 27.80 -2.79 -21.81
N GLY A 91 27.76 -1.72 -22.60
CA GLY A 91 26.54 -1.22 -23.23
C GLY A 91 25.50 -0.59 -22.28
N HIS A 92 25.71 -0.61 -20.96
CA HIS A 92 24.78 -0.08 -19.96
C HIS A 92 24.67 1.45 -19.99
N ILE A 93 25.78 2.14 -19.75
CA ILE A 93 25.90 3.62 -19.84
C ILE A 93 27.23 4.02 -20.51
N LEU A 94 27.39 5.29 -20.84
CA LEU A 94 28.68 5.80 -21.31
C LEU A 94 29.80 5.51 -20.30
N GLY A 95 30.86 4.87 -20.77
CA GLY A 95 32.02 4.49 -19.97
C GLY A 95 31.86 3.20 -19.17
N SER A 96 30.67 2.59 -19.11
CA SER A 96 30.46 1.33 -18.38
C SER A 96 31.33 0.21 -18.96
N ALA A 97 32.09 -0.44 -18.09
CA ALA A 97 33.07 -1.44 -18.46
C ALA A 97 32.79 -2.79 -17.79
N MET A 98 32.82 -3.85 -18.59
CA MET A 98 33.05 -5.22 -18.12
C MET A 98 34.55 -5.43 -17.90
N LEU A 99 34.91 -6.27 -16.94
CA LEU A 99 36.30 -6.62 -16.65
C LEU A 99 36.57 -8.06 -17.11
N HIS A 100 37.46 -8.22 -18.08
CA HIS A 100 38.04 -9.51 -18.46
C HIS A 100 39.41 -9.66 -17.81
N LEU A 101 39.62 -10.75 -17.06
CA LEU A 101 40.86 -11.09 -16.38
C LEU A 101 41.42 -12.39 -16.97
N THR A 102 42.72 -12.40 -17.28
CA THR A 102 43.46 -13.63 -17.60
C THR A 102 44.61 -13.82 -16.61
N ARG A 103 44.66 -14.98 -15.95
CA ARG A 103 45.75 -15.34 -15.03
C ARG A 103 46.98 -15.79 -15.83
N LYS A 104 48.10 -15.08 -15.77
CA LYS A 104 49.29 -15.42 -16.60
C LYS A 104 49.92 -16.77 -16.28
N SER A 105 49.72 -17.30 -15.08
CA SER A 105 50.34 -18.56 -14.65
C SER A 105 49.80 -19.80 -15.38
N ASP A 106 48.52 -19.81 -15.75
CA ASP A 106 47.88 -20.97 -16.38
C ASP A 106 46.83 -20.64 -17.45
N GLY A 107 46.57 -19.35 -17.71
CA GLY A 107 45.64 -18.89 -18.73
C GLY A 107 44.16 -18.94 -18.33
N ALA A 108 43.84 -19.16 -17.04
CA ALA A 108 42.46 -19.15 -16.59
C ALA A 108 41.81 -17.76 -16.76
N THR A 109 40.56 -17.73 -17.23
CA THR A 109 39.87 -16.47 -17.59
C THR A 109 38.60 -16.21 -16.78
N LEU A 110 38.32 -14.93 -16.51
CA LEU A 110 37.09 -14.48 -15.86
C LEU A 110 36.53 -13.25 -16.55
N LEU A 111 35.23 -13.21 -16.80
CA LEU A 111 34.49 -12.02 -17.24
C LEU A 111 33.51 -11.59 -16.15
N TYR A 112 33.63 -10.35 -15.68
CA TYR A 112 32.65 -9.69 -14.82
C TYR A 112 31.91 -8.61 -15.61
N THR A 113 30.59 -8.69 -15.67
CA THR A 113 29.81 -7.78 -16.51
C THR A 113 29.54 -6.42 -15.86
N GLY A 114 29.43 -6.35 -14.53
CA GLY A 114 28.67 -5.27 -13.89
C GLY A 114 27.25 -5.20 -14.46
N ASP A 115 26.66 -4.02 -14.47
CA ASP A 115 25.41 -3.76 -15.20
C ASP A 115 25.69 -3.68 -16.70
N TYR A 116 24.89 -4.37 -17.51
CA TYR A 116 25.14 -4.49 -18.95
C TYR A 116 23.84 -4.73 -19.74
N LYS A 117 23.88 -4.49 -21.05
CA LYS A 117 22.83 -4.90 -22.01
C LYS A 117 23.47 -5.24 -23.36
N LEU A 118 22.95 -6.25 -24.06
CA LEU A 118 23.48 -6.66 -25.37
C LEU A 118 22.90 -5.81 -26.51
N ARG A 119 21.62 -5.43 -26.38
CA ARG A 119 20.94 -4.57 -27.33
C ARG A 119 21.62 -3.19 -27.39
N GLN A 120 21.90 -2.75 -28.61
CA GLN A 120 22.55 -1.47 -28.86
C GLN A 120 21.62 -0.30 -28.51
N GLY A 121 22.06 0.56 -27.58
CA GLY A 121 21.43 1.85 -27.33
C GLY A 121 21.92 2.95 -28.29
N LEU A 122 21.42 4.16 -28.12
CA LEU A 122 21.83 5.34 -28.88
C LEU A 122 23.01 6.10 -28.24
N SER A 123 23.17 6.00 -26.93
CA SER A 123 24.15 6.79 -26.17
C SER A 123 25.42 6.02 -25.80
N SER A 124 25.33 4.72 -25.53
CA SER A 124 26.46 3.88 -25.07
C SER A 124 27.09 3.07 -26.21
N GLU A 125 28.36 2.70 -26.03
CA GLU A 125 29.05 1.76 -26.92
C GLU A 125 28.36 0.39 -26.95
N LYS A 126 28.55 -0.36 -28.04
CA LYS A 126 28.02 -1.73 -28.14
C LYS A 126 28.68 -2.63 -27.11
N CYS A 127 27.87 -3.44 -26.42
CA CYS A 127 28.42 -4.47 -25.54
C CYS A 127 29.28 -5.46 -26.32
N GLU A 128 30.49 -5.72 -25.83
CA GLU A 128 31.44 -6.66 -26.44
C GLU A 128 31.76 -7.78 -25.45
N LEU A 129 31.36 -9.00 -25.76
CA LEU A 129 31.63 -10.17 -24.94
C LEU A 129 32.91 -10.88 -25.41
N LEU A 130 33.69 -11.40 -24.45
CA LEU A 130 34.77 -12.34 -24.70
C LEU A 130 34.45 -13.68 -24.03
N GLU A 131 34.97 -14.76 -24.59
CA GLU A 131 34.94 -16.06 -23.92
C GLU A 131 35.70 -16.00 -22.59
N ALA A 132 35.17 -16.68 -21.57
CA ALA A 132 35.81 -16.77 -20.27
C ALA A 132 35.44 -18.07 -19.56
N ASP A 133 36.36 -18.67 -18.80
CA ASP A 133 36.11 -19.89 -18.04
C ASP A 133 35.09 -19.63 -16.90
N THR A 134 35.14 -18.44 -16.29
CA THR A 134 34.22 -18.00 -15.24
C THR A 134 33.48 -16.74 -15.68
N LEU A 135 32.15 -16.73 -15.61
CA LEU A 135 31.31 -15.56 -15.86
C LEU A 135 30.67 -15.10 -14.55
N ILE A 136 30.81 -13.82 -14.20
CA ILE A 136 30.05 -13.18 -13.13
C ILE A 136 29.13 -12.14 -13.79
N MET A 137 27.81 -12.33 -13.69
CA MET A 137 26.85 -11.48 -14.40
C MET A 137 25.65 -11.04 -13.56
N GLU A 138 25.12 -9.86 -13.88
CA GLU A 138 23.90 -9.33 -13.26
C GLU A 138 22.63 -10.02 -13.78
N THR A 139 21.56 -10.08 -12.97
CA THR A 139 20.27 -10.69 -13.35
C THR A 139 19.06 -9.85 -12.93
N THR A 140 19.14 -8.53 -13.06
CA THR A 140 18.07 -7.58 -12.69
C THR A 140 16.72 -7.98 -13.26
N PHE A 141 16.70 -8.48 -14.51
CA PHE A 141 15.51 -8.94 -15.22
C PHE A 141 15.56 -10.44 -15.55
N GLY A 142 16.10 -11.26 -14.64
CA GLY A 142 16.28 -12.71 -14.80
C GLY A 142 15.03 -13.60 -14.75
N LEU A 143 13.83 -13.07 -15.03
CA LEU A 143 12.60 -13.90 -15.15
C LEU A 143 12.09 -13.94 -16.60
N PRO A 144 11.53 -15.08 -17.07
CA PRO A 144 11.04 -15.23 -18.44
C PRO A 144 10.03 -14.18 -18.91
N GLN A 145 9.30 -13.57 -17.99
CA GLN A 145 8.33 -12.49 -18.28
C GLN A 145 8.97 -11.16 -18.72
N PHE A 146 10.27 -10.97 -18.48
CA PHE A 146 11.00 -9.79 -18.93
C PHE A 146 11.60 -10.05 -20.30
N HIS A 147 10.81 -9.74 -21.32
CA HIS A 147 11.24 -9.70 -22.71
C HIS A 147 10.91 -8.31 -23.23
N PHE A 148 11.92 -7.46 -23.41
CA PHE A 148 11.69 -6.06 -23.75
C PHE A 148 11.37 -5.92 -25.25
N PRO A 149 10.45 -5.01 -25.61
CA PRO A 149 10.21 -4.70 -27.02
C PRO A 149 11.45 -4.03 -27.65
N PRO A 150 11.57 -4.07 -28.99
CA PRO A 150 12.67 -3.42 -29.71
C PRO A 150 12.80 -1.93 -29.34
N ILE A 151 14.03 -1.47 -29.10
CA ILE A 151 14.31 -0.08 -28.67
C ILE A 151 13.71 0.94 -29.64
N ALA A 152 13.78 0.70 -30.95
CA ALA A 152 13.23 1.58 -31.96
C ALA A 152 11.71 1.78 -31.81
N GLU A 153 10.97 0.73 -31.43
CA GLU A 153 9.52 0.81 -31.21
C GLU A 153 9.22 1.64 -29.96
N VAL A 154 9.97 1.42 -28.88
CA VAL A 154 9.83 2.19 -27.63
C VAL A 154 10.13 3.67 -27.86
N ILE A 155 11.19 3.98 -28.61
CA ILE A 155 11.54 5.35 -28.99
C ILE A 155 10.45 5.98 -29.86
N ALA A 156 9.91 5.26 -30.84
CA ALA A 156 8.82 5.76 -31.67
C ALA A 156 7.57 6.11 -30.84
N GLN A 157 7.23 5.29 -29.85
CA GLN A 157 6.13 5.54 -28.91
C GLN A 157 6.41 6.76 -28.01
N MET A 158 7.64 6.89 -27.50
CA MET A 158 8.07 8.05 -26.72
C MET A 158 7.99 9.34 -27.54
N LEU A 159 8.50 9.33 -28.78
CA LEU A 159 8.46 10.49 -29.68
C LEU A 159 7.02 10.84 -30.08
N LYS A 160 6.15 9.84 -30.26
CA LYS A 160 4.71 10.04 -30.45
C LYS A 160 4.09 10.77 -29.24
N PHE A 161 4.38 10.32 -28.02
CA PHE A 161 3.93 10.98 -26.80
C PHE A 161 4.41 12.44 -26.71
N VAL A 162 5.68 12.69 -27.05
CA VAL A 162 6.25 14.06 -27.08
C VAL A 162 5.50 14.92 -28.08
N ARG A 163 5.33 14.45 -29.31
CA ARG A 163 4.63 15.17 -30.38
C ARG A 163 3.21 15.52 -29.99
N GLU A 164 2.43 14.52 -29.56
CA GLU A 164 1.03 14.72 -29.14
C GLU A 164 0.93 15.70 -27.98
N THR A 165 1.82 15.60 -26.99
CA THR A 165 1.82 16.53 -25.86
C THR A 165 2.07 17.97 -26.30
N LEU A 166 2.98 18.19 -27.24
CA LEU A 166 3.28 19.53 -27.77
C LEU A 166 2.15 20.07 -28.65
N GLU A 167 1.56 19.21 -29.50
CA GLU A 167 0.40 19.53 -30.34
C GLU A 167 -0.82 19.92 -29.48
N ASP A 168 -1.02 19.24 -28.35
CA ASP A 168 -2.05 19.55 -27.34
C ASP A 168 -1.76 20.84 -26.53
N GLY A 169 -0.67 21.55 -26.85
CA GLY A 169 -0.23 22.76 -26.13
C GLY A 169 0.33 22.50 -24.73
N GLY A 170 0.58 21.24 -24.37
CA GLY A 170 1.20 20.80 -23.13
C GLY A 170 2.73 20.79 -23.18
N ILE A 171 3.33 20.50 -22.03
CA ILE A 171 4.78 20.39 -21.85
C ILE A 171 5.13 18.92 -21.56
N PRO A 172 5.83 18.21 -22.47
CA PRO A 172 6.25 16.84 -22.21
C PRO A 172 7.41 16.82 -21.21
N VAL A 173 7.25 16.04 -20.15
CA VAL A 173 8.24 15.83 -19.09
C VAL A 173 8.66 14.38 -19.09
N LEU A 174 9.83 14.12 -19.63
CA LEU A 174 10.45 12.81 -19.68
C LEU A 174 11.28 12.59 -18.40
N GLN A 175 11.03 11.48 -17.70
CA GLN A 175 11.74 11.07 -16.50
C GLN A 175 12.70 9.91 -16.78
N GLY A 176 13.99 10.17 -16.58
CA GLY A 176 15.08 9.19 -16.73
C GLY A 176 16.21 9.49 -15.76
N TYR A 177 16.89 8.46 -15.26
CA TYR A 177 18.05 8.64 -14.39
C TYR A 177 19.09 9.58 -15.02
N SER A 178 19.70 10.44 -14.21
CA SER A 178 20.51 11.57 -14.67
C SER A 178 21.75 11.18 -15.47
N LEU A 179 22.25 9.95 -15.30
CA LEU A 179 23.37 9.37 -16.03
C LEU A 179 22.93 8.05 -16.68
N GLY A 180 23.17 7.91 -17.98
CA GLY A 180 22.74 6.77 -18.79
C GLY A 180 21.41 7.05 -19.48
N LYS A 181 20.31 6.77 -18.77
CA LYS A 181 18.95 6.86 -19.34
C LYS A 181 18.65 8.23 -19.93
N ALA A 182 19.03 9.32 -19.25
CA ALA A 182 18.80 10.67 -19.75
C ALA A 182 19.54 10.94 -21.06
N GLN A 183 20.80 10.51 -21.20
CA GLN A 183 21.57 10.69 -22.42
C GLN A 183 20.99 9.86 -23.58
N GLU A 184 20.51 8.65 -23.31
CA GLU A 184 19.78 7.82 -24.27
C GLU A 184 18.54 8.55 -24.83
N ILE A 185 17.75 9.16 -23.94
CA ILE A 185 16.56 9.95 -24.32
C ILE A 185 16.97 11.17 -25.15
N LEU A 186 18.09 11.84 -24.81
CA LEU A 186 18.56 13.00 -25.56
C LEU A 186 18.97 12.65 -27.00
N CYS A 187 19.71 11.56 -27.18
CA CYS A 187 20.06 11.08 -28.51
C CYS A 187 18.80 10.76 -29.34
N ALA A 188 17.78 10.12 -28.73
CA ALA A 188 16.50 9.86 -29.38
C ALA A 188 15.75 11.15 -29.78
N LEU A 189 15.77 12.18 -28.93
CA LEU A 189 15.13 13.47 -29.22
C LEU A 189 15.83 14.27 -30.33
N ASN A 190 17.15 14.09 -30.50
CA ASN A 190 17.92 14.74 -31.57
C ASN A 190 17.36 14.42 -32.96
N GLU A 191 17.09 13.13 -33.22
CA GLU A 191 16.58 12.67 -34.51
C GLU A 191 15.24 13.30 -34.86
N ALA A 192 14.45 13.66 -33.84
CA ALA A 192 13.15 14.29 -34.00
C ALA A 192 13.20 15.83 -34.01
N GLY A 193 14.35 16.45 -33.68
CA GLY A 193 14.56 17.89 -33.79
C GLY A 193 13.83 18.74 -32.73
N TYR A 194 13.46 18.18 -31.57
CA TYR A 194 12.79 18.95 -30.52
C TYR A 194 13.78 19.73 -29.64
N PRO A 195 13.51 21.00 -29.29
CA PRO A 195 14.33 21.75 -28.35
C PRO A 195 14.12 21.21 -26.92
N VAL A 196 15.21 21.08 -26.16
CA VAL A 196 15.19 20.39 -24.86
C VAL A 196 15.62 21.31 -23.72
N MET A 197 15.03 21.10 -22.54
CA MET A 197 15.47 21.68 -21.29
C MET A 197 15.81 20.59 -20.28
N LEU A 198 16.99 20.70 -19.66
CA LEU A 198 17.50 19.71 -18.72
C LEU A 198 17.38 20.20 -17.29
N HIS A 199 16.88 19.34 -16.40
CA HIS A 199 17.08 19.55 -14.98
C HIS A 199 18.59 19.62 -14.66
N LYS A 200 18.98 20.42 -13.66
CA LYS A 200 20.40 20.66 -13.29
C LYS A 200 21.24 19.37 -13.20
N ALA A 201 20.75 18.35 -12.49
CA ALA A 201 21.47 17.08 -12.35
C ALA A 201 21.64 16.31 -13.69
N VAL A 202 20.70 16.45 -14.63
CA VAL A 202 20.82 15.87 -15.97
C VAL A 202 21.80 16.68 -16.80
N TRP A 203 21.70 18.02 -16.73
CA TRP A 203 22.62 18.94 -17.40
C TRP A 203 24.07 18.66 -17.04
N GLU A 204 24.39 18.58 -15.74
CA GLU A 204 25.76 18.35 -15.27
C GLU A 204 26.36 17.05 -15.84
N MET A 205 25.58 15.98 -15.86
CA MET A 205 26.03 14.69 -16.40
C MET A 205 26.13 14.69 -17.93
N THR A 206 25.21 15.37 -18.62
CA THR A 206 25.28 15.50 -20.08
C THR A 206 26.48 16.34 -20.51
N GLU A 207 26.79 17.44 -19.82
CA GLU A 207 27.97 18.25 -20.11
C GLU A 207 29.27 17.47 -19.84
N ALA A 208 29.33 16.67 -18.77
CA ALA A 208 30.48 15.81 -18.46
C ALA A 208 30.80 14.76 -19.54
N VAL A 209 29.83 14.40 -20.39
CA VAL A 209 30.05 13.41 -21.46
C VAL A 209 29.84 13.98 -22.86
N LYS A 210 29.65 15.29 -22.98
CA LYS A 210 29.23 15.93 -24.23
C LYS A 210 30.15 15.64 -25.42
N ASP A 211 31.45 15.58 -25.18
CA ASP A 211 32.46 15.36 -26.22
C ASP A 211 32.47 13.93 -26.76
N VAL A 212 31.94 12.98 -26.00
CA VAL A 212 31.87 11.55 -26.36
C VAL A 212 30.44 11.07 -26.59
N LEU A 213 29.45 11.91 -26.28
CA LEU A 213 28.04 11.66 -26.53
C LEU A 213 27.77 11.80 -28.03
N GLY A 214 26.88 10.96 -28.57
CA GLY A 214 26.41 11.09 -29.94
C GLY A 214 25.72 12.43 -30.21
N LYS A 215 25.17 12.60 -31.42
CA LYS A 215 24.40 13.82 -31.75
C LYS A 215 23.23 13.99 -30.78
N VAL A 216 23.13 15.18 -30.20
CA VAL A 216 22.10 15.59 -29.25
C VAL A 216 21.45 16.88 -29.75
N PRO A 217 20.15 17.13 -29.42
CA PRO A 217 19.47 18.35 -29.83
C PRO A 217 20.09 19.56 -29.13
N GLU A 218 19.70 20.76 -29.54
CA GLU A 218 19.98 21.94 -28.72
C GLU A 218 19.28 21.81 -27.36
N TYR A 219 20.05 21.93 -26.28
CA TYR A 219 19.52 21.86 -24.92
C TYR A 219 20.02 23.03 -24.06
N LYS A 220 19.18 23.44 -23.10
CA LYS A 220 19.49 24.47 -22.10
C LYS A 220 19.11 24.02 -20.69
N LEU A 221 19.62 24.71 -19.67
CA LEU A 221 19.16 24.50 -18.30
C LEU A 221 17.66 24.78 -18.18
N PHE A 222 16.98 23.99 -17.35
CA PHE A 222 15.55 24.13 -17.11
C PHE A 222 15.20 25.52 -16.56
N ASP A 223 14.29 26.18 -17.28
CA ASP A 223 13.66 27.43 -16.87
C ASP A 223 12.14 27.31 -17.01
N ALA A 224 11.45 27.36 -15.88
CA ALA A 224 10.00 27.21 -15.83
C ALA A 224 9.25 28.31 -16.62
N ALA A 225 9.81 29.52 -16.73
CA ALA A 225 9.16 30.63 -17.45
C ALA A 225 9.13 30.41 -18.96
N HIS A 226 10.12 29.67 -19.50
CA HIS A 226 10.29 29.45 -20.94
C HIS A 226 10.10 27.98 -21.34
N ALA A 227 9.52 27.15 -20.47
CA ALA A 227 9.36 25.71 -20.68
C ALA A 227 8.39 25.34 -21.81
N LYS A 228 7.49 26.25 -22.22
CA LYS A 228 6.54 26.00 -23.30
C LYS A 228 7.27 25.74 -24.62
N GLY A 229 6.82 24.75 -25.39
CA GLY A 229 7.43 24.35 -26.65
C GLY A 229 8.73 23.55 -26.52
N HIS A 230 9.17 23.23 -25.30
CA HIS A 230 10.37 22.43 -25.05
C HIS A 230 10.00 21.07 -24.46
N VAL A 231 10.85 20.07 -24.70
CA VAL A 231 10.82 18.80 -23.97
C VAL A 231 11.64 18.94 -22.71
N LEU A 232 11.07 18.56 -21.57
CA LEU A 232 11.76 18.63 -20.28
C LEU A 232 12.31 17.26 -19.90
N LEU A 233 13.58 17.18 -19.50
CA LEU A 233 14.20 15.95 -19.04
C LEU A 233 14.61 16.06 -17.57
N PHE A 234 14.00 15.23 -16.72
CA PHE A 234 14.12 15.28 -15.27
C PHE A 234 14.52 13.92 -14.68
N PRO A 235 15.27 13.90 -13.56
CA PRO A 235 15.45 12.66 -12.83
C PRO A 235 14.17 12.27 -12.06
N PRO A 236 13.86 10.98 -11.90
CA PRO A 236 12.65 10.51 -11.20
C PRO A 236 12.55 10.99 -9.74
N SER A 237 13.69 11.19 -9.08
CA SER A 237 13.79 11.76 -7.72
C SER A 237 13.15 13.15 -7.61
N ASN A 238 13.10 13.90 -8.72
CA ASN A 238 12.65 15.29 -8.75
C ASN A 238 11.24 15.44 -9.33
N ARG A 239 10.51 14.33 -9.53
CA ARG A 239 9.12 14.31 -10.06
C ARG A 239 8.13 15.15 -9.25
N LYS A 240 8.35 15.33 -7.95
CA LYS A 240 7.49 16.14 -7.05
C LYS A 240 8.01 17.56 -6.81
N SER A 241 9.05 17.98 -7.54
CA SER A 241 9.67 19.29 -7.35
C SER A 241 8.66 20.42 -7.53
N LEU A 242 8.79 21.47 -6.70
CA LEU A 242 7.98 22.69 -6.83
C LEU A 242 8.12 23.33 -8.22
N ALA A 243 9.25 23.12 -8.89
CA ALA A 243 9.53 23.53 -10.24
C ALA A 243 8.57 22.89 -11.27
N LEU A 244 8.40 21.56 -11.23
CA LEU A 244 7.44 20.87 -12.11
C LEU A 244 5.99 21.19 -11.75
N LYS A 245 5.67 21.31 -10.44
CA LYS A 245 4.31 21.65 -9.98
C LYS A 245 3.83 23.04 -10.42
N LYS A 246 4.75 23.96 -10.74
CA LYS A 246 4.44 25.29 -11.26
C LYS A 246 4.07 25.28 -12.76
N LEU A 247 4.36 24.20 -13.47
CA LEU A 247 3.97 24.04 -14.87
C LEU A 247 2.46 23.76 -14.93
N LYS A 248 1.72 24.65 -15.60
CA LYS A 248 0.24 24.62 -15.60
C LYS A 248 -0.35 23.48 -16.44
N VAL A 249 0.36 23.01 -17.47
CA VAL A 249 -0.07 21.96 -18.41
C VAL A 249 1.14 21.10 -18.79
N CYS A 250 1.40 20.02 -18.06
CA CYS A 250 2.49 19.10 -18.36
C CYS A 250 2.00 17.65 -18.37
N ARG A 251 2.52 16.83 -19.29
CA ARG A 251 2.33 15.38 -19.32
C ARG A 251 3.66 14.72 -19.01
N THR A 252 3.65 13.77 -18.09
CA THR A 252 4.83 13.12 -17.55
C THR A 252 4.97 11.70 -18.09
N ALA A 253 6.17 11.29 -18.51
CA ALA A 253 6.45 9.91 -18.87
C ALA A 253 7.69 9.38 -18.17
N MET A 254 7.69 8.11 -17.78
CA MET A 254 8.84 7.43 -17.17
C MET A 254 9.45 6.40 -18.12
N MET A 255 10.78 6.38 -18.22
CA MET A 255 11.52 5.40 -19.02
C MET A 255 12.21 4.41 -18.09
N THR A 256 11.75 3.16 -18.07
CA THR A 256 12.27 2.13 -17.15
C THR A 256 11.94 0.71 -17.62
N GLY A 257 12.84 -0.25 -17.39
CA GLY A 257 12.55 -1.69 -17.63
C GLY A 257 11.40 -2.24 -16.78
N TRP A 258 11.12 -1.63 -15.62
CA TRP A 258 9.99 -2.02 -14.77
C TRP A 258 8.63 -1.68 -15.37
N ALA A 259 8.57 -1.00 -16.53
CA ALA A 259 7.34 -0.73 -17.26
C ALA A 259 6.61 -2.01 -17.70
N MET A 260 7.32 -3.14 -17.80
CA MET A 260 6.75 -4.45 -18.13
C MET A 260 5.79 -4.98 -17.05
N GLN A 261 5.81 -4.41 -15.83
CA GLN A 261 4.96 -4.86 -14.73
C GLN A 261 3.58 -4.17 -14.73
N PRO A 262 2.50 -4.90 -14.42
CA PRO A 262 1.19 -4.30 -14.18
C PRO A 262 1.26 -3.23 -13.08
N GLY A 263 0.62 -2.08 -13.32
CA GLY A 263 0.57 -0.98 -12.34
C GLY A 263 1.82 -0.10 -12.26
N ALA A 264 2.82 -0.29 -13.13
CA ALA A 264 4.02 0.55 -13.15
C ALA A 264 3.70 2.05 -13.33
N ARG A 265 2.73 2.40 -14.20
CA ARG A 265 2.21 3.78 -14.36
C ARG A 265 1.73 4.40 -13.04
N TYR A 266 1.03 3.62 -12.20
CA TYR A 266 0.58 4.06 -10.87
C TYR A 266 1.75 4.17 -9.88
N ARG A 267 2.67 3.19 -9.87
CA ARG A 267 3.87 3.18 -9.02
C ARG A 267 4.73 4.42 -9.25
N TYR A 268 4.94 4.80 -10.51
CA TYR A 268 5.76 5.94 -10.87
C TYR A 268 5.00 7.28 -10.83
N GLN A 269 3.66 7.25 -10.76
CA GLN A 269 2.77 8.42 -10.74
C GLN A 269 2.98 9.32 -11.96
N VAL A 270 3.02 8.69 -13.14
CA VAL A 270 3.25 9.35 -14.42
C VAL A 270 2.07 9.16 -15.36
N ASP A 271 1.93 10.07 -16.31
CA ASP A 271 0.90 10.01 -17.34
C ASP A 271 1.19 8.94 -18.37
N GLU A 272 2.43 8.50 -18.59
CA GLU A 272 2.75 7.41 -19.52
C GLU A 272 4.02 6.67 -19.07
N ILE A 273 4.23 5.44 -19.52
CA ILE A 273 5.41 4.66 -19.15
C ILE A 273 5.94 3.86 -20.34
N PHE A 274 7.27 3.84 -20.49
CA PHE A 274 7.94 3.21 -21.63
C PHE A 274 8.98 2.18 -21.14
N PRO A 275 8.97 0.94 -21.66
CA PRO A 275 9.91 -0.14 -21.30
C PRO A 275 11.32 0.06 -21.89
N LEU A 276 11.87 1.26 -21.73
CA LEU A 276 13.25 1.56 -22.10
C LEU A 276 14.16 1.20 -20.91
N SER A 277 14.82 0.05 -20.97
CA SER A 277 15.75 -0.45 -19.93
C SER A 277 17.22 -0.24 -20.31
N ASP A 278 18.10 -0.09 -19.32
CA ASP A 278 19.58 -0.08 -19.50
C ASP A 278 20.24 -1.41 -19.13
N HIS A 279 19.45 -2.42 -18.77
CA HIS A 279 19.91 -3.76 -18.37
C HIS A 279 19.44 -4.83 -19.34
N ALA A 280 20.18 -5.92 -19.48
CA ALA A 280 19.80 -7.10 -20.25
C ALA A 280 18.43 -7.65 -19.81
N ASP A 281 17.62 -8.08 -20.77
CA ASP A 281 16.39 -8.83 -20.50
C ASP A 281 16.66 -10.34 -20.44
N TYR A 282 15.64 -11.14 -20.15
CA TYR A 282 15.82 -12.57 -19.93
C TYR A 282 16.46 -13.29 -21.15
N PRO A 283 16.00 -13.08 -22.40
CA PRO A 283 16.70 -13.57 -23.59
C PRO A 283 18.16 -13.13 -23.68
N GLU A 284 18.47 -11.85 -23.46
CA GLU A 284 19.85 -11.35 -23.54
C GLU A 284 20.76 -11.96 -22.47
N LEU A 285 20.24 -12.25 -21.27
CA LEU A 285 20.98 -12.95 -20.23
C LEU A 285 21.36 -14.38 -20.68
N LEU A 286 20.45 -15.10 -21.33
CA LEU A 286 20.72 -16.43 -21.88
C LEU A 286 21.76 -16.38 -23.01
N ASP A 287 21.58 -15.42 -23.93
CA ASP A 287 22.49 -15.18 -25.05
C ASP A 287 23.91 -14.84 -24.55
N THR A 288 24.02 -14.12 -23.44
CA THR A 288 25.32 -13.80 -22.82
C THR A 288 26.04 -15.07 -22.40
N VAL A 289 25.36 -15.98 -21.70
CA VAL A 289 25.95 -17.26 -21.26
C VAL A 289 26.36 -18.10 -22.48
N GLN A 290 25.54 -18.12 -23.53
CA GLN A 290 25.85 -18.85 -24.76
C GLN A 290 27.08 -18.30 -25.48
N MET A 291 27.23 -16.96 -25.55
CA MET A 291 28.35 -16.31 -26.23
C MET A 291 29.66 -16.39 -25.45
N VAL A 292 29.60 -16.26 -24.11
CA VAL A 292 30.80 -16.32 -23.25
C VAL A 292 31.31 -17.76 -23.10
N LYS A 293 30.44 -18.77 -23.27
CA LYS A 293 30.75 -20.21 -23.11
C LYS A 293 31.46 -20.54 -21.78
N PRO A 294 30.95 -20.08 -20.63
CA PRO A 294 31.60 -20.30 -19.36
C PRO A 294 31.52 -21.74 -18.90
N LYS A 295 32.57 -22.19 -18.21
CA LYS A 295 32.52 -23.44 -17.44
C LYS A 295 31.72 -23.24 -16.17
N ARG A 296 31.78 -22.04 -15.57
CA ARG A 296 31.06 -21.67 -14.35
C ARG A 296 30.46 -20.27 -14.45
N VAL A 297 29.22 -20.12 -13.98
CA VAL A 297 28.49 -18.86 -13.92
C VAL A 297 28.19 -18.51 -12.46
N TYR A 298 28.41 -17.25 -12.12
CA TYR A 298 28.04 -16.64 -10.86
C TYR A 298 27.07 -15.49 -11.12
N LEU A 299 25.94 -15.51 -10.44
CA LEU A 299 24.87 -14.53 -10.64
C LEU A 299 24.78 -13.56 -9.46
N VAL A 300 24.57 -12.29 -9.77
CA VAL A 300 24.41 -11.18 -8.80
C VAL A 300 23.24 -10.30 -9.19
N HIS A 301 22.61 -9.64 -8.21
CA HIS A 301 21.51 -8.69 -8.40
C HIS A 301 20.23 -9.26 -9.06
N GLY A 302 19.06 -8.79 -8.60
CA GLY A 302 17.77 -9.20 -9.17
C GLY A 302 17.39 -10.66 -8.88
N TYR A 303 17.03 -11.40 -9.93
CA TYR A 303 16.45 -12.75 -9.87
C TYR A 303 17.52 -13.84 -10.00
N THR A 304 18.57 -13.74 -9.17
CA THR A 304 19.78 -14.58 -9.28
C THR A 304 19.48 -16.06 -9.10
N GLN A 305 18.47 -16.38 -8.29
CA GLN A 305 18.23 -17.76 -7.89
C GLN A 305 17.38 -18.53 -8.91
N GLU A 306 16.38 -17.86 -9.48
CA GLU A 306 15.52 -18.34 -10.56
C GLU A 306 16.35 -18.54 -11.82
N PHE A 307 17.12 -17.53 -12.23
CA PHE A 307 17.95 -17.62 -13.42
C PHE A 307 19.07 -18.66 -13.27
N ALA A 308 19.64 -18.84 -12.07
CA ALA A 308 20.58 -19.95 -11.81
C ALA A 308 19.93 -21.32 -12.04
N ALA A 309 18.66 -21.47 -11.67
CA ALA A 309 17.94 -22.72 -11.88
C ALA A 309 17.71 -22.98 -13.37
N ASP A 310 17.33 -21.96 -14.13
CA ASP A 310 17.13 -22.05 -15.57
C ASP A 310 18.44 -22.43 -16.29
N LEU A 311 19.57 -21.80 -15.94
CA LEU A 311 20.88 -22.14 -16.48
C LEU A 311 21.33 -23.57 -16.14
N ARG A 312 21.08 -24.03 -14.91
CA ARG A 312 21.37 -25.43 -14.53
C ARG A 312 20.50 -26.43 -15.29
N ALA A 313 19.24 -26.09 -15.55
CA ALA A 313 18.36 -26.91 -16.39
C ALA A 313 18.86 -27.00 -17.85
N LEU A 314 19.54 -25.95 -18.33
CA LEU A 314 20.22 -25.91 -19.63
C LEU A 314 21.63 -26.55 -19.62
N GLY A 315 22.08 -27.09 -18.48
CA GLY A 315 23.35 -27.82 -18.36
C GLY A 315 24.57 -26.97 -17.98
N TYR A 316 24.39 -25.70 -17.61
CA TYR A 316 25.48 -24.84 -17.13
C TYR A 316 25.72 -24.99 -15.62
N GLU A 317 26.98 -24.89 -15.19
CA GLU A 317 27.33 -24.81 -13.77
C GLU A 317 27.08 -23.37 -13.25
N ALA A 318 25.90 -23.10 -12.70
CA ALA A 318 25.50 -21.74 -12.28
C ALA A 318 25.14 -21.64 -10.78
N TRP A 319 25.63 -20.58 -10.12
CA TRP A 319 25.51 -20.32 -8.68
C TRP A 319 25.14 -18.86 -8.38
N THR A 320 24.40 -18.58 -7.30
CA THR A 320 24.26 -17.19 -6.81
C THR A 320 25.40 -16.84 -5.86
N LEU A 321 25.94 -15.62 -5.97
CA LEU A 321 26.97 -15.11 -5.05
C LEU A 321 26.39 -14.46 -3.79
N GLU A 322 25.06 -14.32 -3.69
CA GLU A 322 24.40 -13.84 -2.48
C GLU A 322 24.45 -14.91 -1.37
N LYS A 323 24.37 -14.49 -0.09
CA LYS A 323 24.57 -15.30 1.15
C LYS A 323 23.85 -16.65 1.21
N ALA A 324 22.94 -16.88 0.29
CA ALA A 324 22.26 -18.13 0.10
C ALA A 324 23.25 -19.29 -0.16
N ASP A 325 23.94 -19.35 -1.29
CA ASP A 325 24.56 -20.59 -1.80
C ASP A 325 26.04 -20.77 -1.36
N GLN A 326 26.59 -19.85 -0.55
CA GLN A 326 27.98 -19.92 -0.11
C GLN A 326 28.32 -21.13 0.79
N MET A 327 27.31 -21.73 1.42
CA MET A 327 27.49 -22.96 2.22
C MET A 327 27.65 -24.21 1.35
N GLU A 328 27.38 -24.14 0.04
CA GLU A 328 27.49 -25.28 -0.89
C GLU A 328 28.86 -25.40 -1.52
N LEU A 329 29.56 -24.27 -1.68
CA LEU A 329 30.89 -24.18 -2.32
C LEU A 329 31.99 -24.96 -1.58
N LEU A 330 31.73 -25.41 -0.35
CA LEU A 330 32.68 -26.15 0.49
C LEU A 330 32.50 -27.68 0.45
N PHE A 331 31.43 -28.20 -0.18
CA PHE A 331 31.12 -29.64 -0.16
C PHE A 331 31.33 -30.36 -1.51
N GLY A 332 31.93 -29.68 -2.50
CA GLY A 332 32.05 -30.13 -3.88
C GLY A 332 33.16 -31.15 -4.17
N GLU A 333 33.24 -32.26 -3.44
CA GLU A 333 33.92 -33.49 -3.90
C GLU A 333 33.13 -34.73 -3.48
N SER A 334 31.99 -34.98 -4.13
CA SER A 334 31.45 -36.35 -4.28
C SER A 334 30.36 -36.37 -5.35
N ARG A 335 30.68 -36.95 -6.51
CA ARG A 335 29.67 -37.37 -7.48
C ARG A 335 29.06 -38.68 -6.98
N ALA A 336 27.75 -38.70 -6.75
CA ALA A 336 26.98 -39.92 -6.75
C ALA A 336 25.79 -39.77 -7.70
N THR A 337 25.79 -40.64 -8.71
CA THR A 337 24.72 -40.86 -9.68
C THR A 337 23.49 -41.45 -8.98
N SER A 338 22.29 -40.92 -9.24
CA SER A 338 21.07 -41.68 -9.02
C SER A 338 20.03 -41.38 -10.11
N SER A 339 19.69 -42.44 -10.83
CA SER A 339 18.62 -42.57 -11.81
C SER A 339 17.25 -42.30 -11.21
N SER A 340 16.44 -41.47 -11.86
CA SER A 340 15.03 -41.26 -11.54
C SER A 340 14.15 -42.11 -12.46
N GLU A 341 13.44 -43.08 -11.89
CA GLU A 341 12.19 -43.60 -12.46
C GLU A 341 10.99 -42.92 -11.76
N PRO A 342 9.88 -42.67 -12.48
CA PRO A 342 8.70 -42.02 -11.91
C PRO A 342 7.86 -43.03 -11.11
N VAL A 343 7.47 -42.69 -9.88
CA VAL A 343 6.53 -43.48 -9.07
C VAL A 343 5.19 -42.76 -8.96
N ASP A 344 4.16 -43.56 -9.19
CA ASP A 344 2.75 -43.24 -9.37
C ASP A 344 2.05 -42.68 -8.12
N MET A 345 1.02 -41.85 -8.33
CA MET A 345 0.19 -41.26 -7.27
C MET A 345 -0.75 -42.32 -6.69
N MET A 346 -0.45 -42.82 -5.49
CA MET A 346 -1.39 -43.66 -4.73
C MET A 346 -2.54 -42.84 -4.15
N THR A 347 -3.73 -43.42 -4.31
CA THR A 347 -5.06 -42.95 -3.93
C THR A 347 -5.27 -42.92 -2.41
N VAL A 348 -5.89 -41.83 -1.95
CA VAL A 348 -6.33 -41.62 -0.56
C VAL A 348 -7.62 -42.42 -0.31
N SER A 349 -7.51 -43.53 0.41
CA SER A 349 -8.66 -44.31 0.88
C SER A 349 -8.28 -45.11 2.12
N SER A 350 -8.27 -44.46 3.28
CA SER A 350 -8.68 -45.01 4.59
C SER A 350 -8.25 -44.06 5.72
N LEU A 351 -9.16 -43.16 6.10
CA LEU A 351 -9.11 -42.46 7.38
C LEU A 351 -10.52 -42.55 7.99
N ALA A 352 -10.89 -43.76 8.37
CA ALA A 352 -11.89 -44.00 9.39
C ALA A 352 -11.14 -44.64 10.56
N ASP A 353 -11.50 -44.23 11.76
CA ASP A 353 -11.03 -44.73 13.06
C ASP A 353 -9.86 -43.95 13.69
N ALA A 354 -10.20 -42.91 14.47
CA ALA A 354 -9.75 -42.74 15.85
C ALA A 354 -10.46 -41.55 16.52
N GLU A 355 -11.07 -41.82 17.67
CA GLU A 355 -11.72 -40.85 18.54
C GLU A 355 -10.73 -39.76 19.01
N HIS A 356 -11.17 -38.49 18.96
CA HIS A 356 -10.47 -37.21 19.20
C HIS A 356 -9.96 -36.50 17.94
N ALA A 357 -10.46 -35.28 17.72
CA ALA A 357 -10.15 -34.43 16.58
C ALA A 357 -8.73 -33.87 16.65
N GLY A 358 -7.78 -34.65 16.16
CA GLY A 358 -6.36 -34.28 16.14
C GLY A 358 -6.01 -33.22 15.09
N PHE A 359 -4.79 -32.71 15.17
CA PHE A 359 -4.24 -31.74 14.22
C PHE A 359 -4.29 -32.23 12.76
N SER A 360 -4.16 -33.54 12.52
CA SER A 360 -4.31 -34.14 11.19
C SER A 360 -5.73 -33.96 10.62
N GLN A 361 -6.78 -34.05 11.45
CA GLN A 361 -8.15 -33.78 11.00
C GLN A 361 -8.31 -32.30 10.65
N TRP A 362 -7.78 -31.40 11.49
CA TRP A 362 -7.77 -29.97 11.21
C TRP A 362 -7.06 -29.66 9.88
N ALA A 363 -5.87 -30.24 9.64
CA ALA A 363 -5.11 -30.08 8.42
C ALA A 363 -5.87 -30.59 7.18
N ALA A 364 -6.55 -31.74 7.29
CA ALA A 364 -7.38 -32.29 6.21
C ALA A 364 -8.58 -31.39 5.88
N VAL A 365 -9.26 -30.83 6.89
CA VAL A 365 -10.36 -29.88 6.69
C VAL A 365 -9.85 -28.60 6.02
N CYS A 366 -8.69 -28.11 6.43
CA CYS A 366 -8.05 -26.95 5.82
C CYS A 366 -7.68 -27.19 4.35
N ALA A 367 -7.15 -28.37 4.02
CA ALA A 367 -6.85 -28.77 2.65
C ALA A 367 -8.10 -28.85 1.78
N LYS A 368 -9.14 -29.55 2.25
CA LYS A 368 -10.42 -29.63 1.55
C LYS A 368 -11.03 -28.25 1.32
N THR A 369 -10.95 -27.36 2.32
CA THR A 369 -11.44 -25.97 2.20
C THR A 369 -10.65 -25.17 1.17
N ALA A 370 -9.34 -25.41 1.04
CA ALA A 370 -8.49 -24.74 0.06
C ALA A 370 -8.76 -25.18 -1.38
N GLU A 371 -9.10 -26.46 -1.59
CA GLU A 371 -9.44 -27.03 -2.90
C GLU A 371 -10.81 -26.56 -3.42
N GLU A 372 -11.74 -26.23 -2.51
CA GLU A 372 -13.06 -25.74 -2.90
C GLU A 372 -13.01 -24.34 -3.53
N SER A 373 -13.79 -24.13 -4.59
CA SER A 373 -13.92 -22.82 -5.26
C SER A 373 -15.14 -22.04 -4.78
N SER A 374 -16.18 -22.74 -4.30
CA SER A 374 -17.42 -22.14 -3.81
C SER A 374 -17.32 -21.71 -2.36
N ARG A 375 -17.61 -20.44 -2.08
CA ARG A 375 -17.66 -19.90 -0.71
C ARG A 375 -18.66 -20.68 0.16
N LEU A 376 -19.84 -21.00 -0.38
CA LEU A 376 -20.87 -21.74 0.35
C LEU A 376 -20.38 -23.16 0.75
N LYS A 377 -19.69 -23.85 -0.15
CA LYS A 377 -19.10 -25.17 0.16
C LYS A 377 -17.98 -25.08 1.19
N LYS A 378 -17.17 -24.01 1.15
CA LYS A 378 -16.16 -23.77 2.20
C LYS A 378 -16.80 -23.59 3.58
N ILE A 379 -17.87 -22.80 3.65
CA ILE A 379 -18.65 -22.60 4.88
C ILE A 379 -19.22 -23.94 5.36
N GLU A 380 -19.77 -24.76 4.47
CA GLU A 380 -20.32 -26.08 4.81
C GLU A 380 -19.24 -27.02 5.36
N VAL A 381 -18.07 -27.12 4.71
CA VAL A 381 -16.94 -27.95 5.15
C VAL A 381 -16.45 -27.53 6.54
N LEU A 382 -16.22 -26.23 6.73
CA LEU A 382 -15.74 -25.69 8.01
C LEU A 382 -16.81 -25.84 9.11
N SER A 383 -18.06 -25.44 8.86
CA SER A 383 -19.13 -25.49 9.86
C SER A 383 -19.43 -26.92 10.32
N THR A 384 -19.41 -27.89 9.41
CA THR A 384 -19.59 -29.31 9.74
C THR A 384 -18.49 -29.81 10.66
N TYR A 385 -17.24 -29.44 10.38
CA TYR A 385 -16.11 -29.77 11.25
C TYR A 385 -16.25 -29.12 12.63
N LEU A 386 -16.49 -27.81 12.68
CA LEU A 386 -16.59 -27.04 13.93
C LEU A 386 -17.73 -27.53 14.84
N ARG A 387 -18.88 -27.89 14.27
CA ARG A 387 -20.04 -28.40 15.01
C ARG A 387 -19.73 -29.67 15.81
N GLY A 388 -18.83 -30.52 15.30
CA GLY A 388 -18.45 -31.80 15.91
C GLY A 388 -17.41 -31.71 17.01
N LEU A 389 -16.84 -30.53 17.27
CA LEU A 389 -15.72 -30.38 18.22
C LEU A 389 -16.18 -30.18 19.68
N PRO A 390 -15.46 -30.75 20.66
CA PRO A 390 -15.57 -30.34 22.05
C PRO A 390 -15.12 -28.88 22.20
N GLU A 391 -15.53 -28.22 23.28
CA GLU A 391 -15.31 -26.78 23.46
C GLU A 391 -13.81 -26.37 23.41
N GLU A 392 -12.94 -27.11 24.08
CA GLU A 392 -11.51 -26.80 24.11
C GLU A 392 -10.84 -26.90 22.73
N ASP A 393 -11.25 -27.87 21.91
CA ASP A 393 -10.75 -28.04 20.54
C ASP A 393 -11.41 -27.04 19.58
N LEU A 394 -12.68 -26.70 19.79
CA LEU A 394 -13.39 -25.68 19.01
C LEU A 394 -12.66 -24.34 19.06
N ILE A 395 -12.26 -23.90 20.25
CA ILE A 395 -11.55 -22.63 20.44
C ILE A 395 -10.23 -22.64 19.64
N LYS A 396 -9.43 -23.70 19.80
CA LYS A 396 -8.12 -23.84 19.13
C LYS A 396 -8.26 -23.97 17.62
N ALA A 397 -9.13 -24.87 17.16
CA ALA A 397 -9.35 -25.14 15.75
C ALA A 397 -9.82 -23.87 15.00
N THR A 398 -10.80 -23.15 15.56
CA THR A 398 -11.33 -21.93 14.95
C THR A 398 -10.26 -20.83 14.90
N ARG A 399 -9.48 -20.67 15.97
CA ARG A 399 -8.35 -19.75 16.04
C ARG A 399 -7.27 -20.09 15.01
N TYR A 400 -6.95 -21.36 14.85
CA TYR A 400 -5.99 -21.79 13.84
C TYR A 400 -6.54 -21.60 12.41
N CYS A 401 -7.84 -21.79 12.18
CA CYS A 401 -8.47 -21.51 10.88
C CYS A 401 -8.41 -20.03 10.49
N SER A 402 -8.35 -19.10 11.44
CA SER A 402 -8.11 -17.67 11.16
C SER A 402 -6.62 -17.32 10.99
N GLY A 403 -5.71 -18.30 11.09
CA GLY A 403 -4.27 -18.11 10.99
C GLY A 403 -3.60 -17.56 12.25
N MET A 404 -4.34 -17.48 13.37
CA MET A 404 -3.83 -17.02 14.64
C MET A 404 -3.15 -18.16 15.40
N THR A 405 -1.95 -17.91 15.91
CA THR A 405 -1.16 -18.91 16.67
C THR A 405 -1.05 -18.60 18.15
N SER A 406 -1.65 -17.50 18.60
CA SER A 406 -1.62 -17.04 19.99
C SER A 406 -3.02 -16.90 20.52
N ASP A 407 -3.27 -17.33 21.76
CA ASP A 407 -4.45 -16.92 22.51
C ASP A 407 -4.20 -15.50 23.01
N PRO A 408 -4.74 -14.46 22.32
CA PRO A 408 -4.49 -13.11 22.75
C PRO A 408 -4.97 -12.98 24.17
N ALA A 409 -6.13 -13.59 24.50
CA ALA A 409 -6.85 -13.46 25.75
C ALA A 409 -6.17 -14.06 26.97
N ALA A 410 -5.27 -15.03 26.79
CA ALA A 410 -4.31 -15.47 27.79
C ALA A 410 -3.10 -14.52 27.95
N GLY A 411 -3.01 -13.45 27.16
CA GLY A 411 -1.88 -12.51 27.15
C GLY A 411 -0.74 -12.94 26.24
N GLU A 412 -0.95 -13.95 25.39
CA GLU A 412 0.10 -14.47 24.52
C GLU A 412 0.42 -13.47 23.40
N VAL A 413 1.70 -13.24 23.18
CA VAL A 413 2.22 -12.49 22.02
C VAL A 413 2.27 -13.40 20.79
N PRO A 414 2.06 -12.94 19.55
CA PRO A 414 2.21 -13.76 18.35
C PRO A 414 3.59 -14.44 18.24
N LEU A 415 3.68 -15.53 17.47
CA LEU A 415 4.94 -16.26 17.30
C LEU A 415 5.99 -15.35 16.64
N ASN A 416 7.11 -15.09 17.33
CA ASN A 416 8.28 -14.43 16.74
C ASN A 416 9.22 -15.47 16.10
N THR A 417 8.68 -16.30 15.21
CA THR A 417 9.41 -17.36 14.51
C THR A 417 9.69 -16.92 13.09
N GLY A 418 10.91 -16.45 12.83
CA GLY A 418 11.36 -16.12 11.47
C GLY A 418 11.52 -17.37 10.60
N TRP A 419 11.42 -17.19 9.27
CA TRP A 419 11.55 -18.27 8.29
C TRP A 419 12.85 -19.09 8.42
N SER A 420 13.94 -18.46 8.88
CA SER A 420 15.23 -19.12 9.11
C SER A 420 15.13 -20.25 10.15
N LEU A 421 14.32 -20.11 11.18
CA LEU A 421 14.08 -21.13 12.21
C LEU A 421 13.34 -22.32 11.62
N ILE A 422 12.26 -22.06 10.87
CA ILE A 422 11.44 -23.10 10.22
C ILE A 422 12.28 -23.88 9.22
N ARG A 423 13.02 -23.18 8.36
CA ARG A 423 13.95 -23.78 7.40
C ARG A 423 14.95 -24.71 8.08
N ARG A 424 15.59 -24.24 9.16
CA ARG A 424 16.59 -25.03 9.88
C ARG A 424 15.98 -26.28 10.49
N ALA A 425 14.79 -26.20 11.07
CA ALA A 425 14.07 -27.37 11.57
C ALA A 425 13.76 -28.36 10.43
N LEU A 426 13.21 -27.88 9.31
CA LEU A 426 12.92 -28.72 8.13
C LEU A 426 14.16 -29.43 7.58
N GLN A 427 15.30 -28.74 7.48
CA GLN A 427 16.58 -29.32 7.06
C GLN A 427 17.08 -30.37 8.05
N MET A 428 16.97 -30.11 9.36
CA MET A 428 17.36 -31.08 10.39
C MET A 428 16.48 -32.33 10.40
N VAL A 429 15.18 -32.21 10.11
CA VAL A 429 14.25 -33.34 10.02
C VAL A 429 14.51 -34.17 8.77
N SER A 430 14.74 -33.51 7.63
CA SER A 430 14.81 -34.17 6.32
C SER A 430 16.21 -34.55 5.86
N GLY A 431 17.26 -34.00 6.48
CA GLY A 431 18.64 -34.13 5.99
C GLY A 431 18.91 -33.37 4.69
N VAL A 432 17.91 -32.63 4.18
CA VAL A 432 18.00 -31.87 2.93
C VAL A 432 19.00 -30.73 3.10
N SER A 433 19.93 -30.64 2.16
CA SER A 433 20.96 -29.60 2.14
C SER A 433 20.36 -28.20 1.89
N ASP A 434 21.17 -27.17 2.11
CA ASP A 434 20.80 -25.78 1.83
C ASP A 434 20.39 -25.57 0.36
N VAL A 435 21.12 -26.25 -0.54
CA VAL A 435 20.90 -26.32 -2.00
C VAL A 435 19.51 -26.80 -2.32
N GLU A 436 19.21 -27.99 -1.81
CA GLU A 436 18.06 -28.76 -2.20
C GLU A 436 16.81 -28.14 -1.62
N TYR A 437 16.92 -27.59 -0.40
CA TYR A 437 15.86 -26.80 0.20
C TYR A 437 15.53 -25.60 -0.69
N ARG A 438 16.54 -24.85 -1.17
CA ARG A 438 16.28 -23.71 -2.06
C ARG A 438 15.74 -24.13 -3.41
N ALA A 439 16.24 -25.21 -3.99
CA ALA A 439 15.72 -25.75 -5.24
C ALA A 439 14.23 -26.09 -5.10
N ILE A 440 13.85 -26.79 -4.02
CA ILE A 440 12.44 -27.05 -3.70
C ILE A 440 11.70 -25.74 -3.51
N SER A 441 12.19 -24.85 -2.64
CA SER A 441 11.52 -23.59 -2.29
C SER A 441 11.32 -22.66 -3.48
N ARG A 442 12.22 -22.66 -4.47
CA ARG A 442 12.10 -21.84 -5.69
C ARG A 442 11.13 -22.42 -6.69
N SER A 443 11.06 -23.75 -6.76
CA SER A 443 10.07 -24.43 -7.59
C SER A 443 8.63 -24.22 -7.09
N GLN A 444 8.46 -23.74 -5.85
CA GLN A 444 7.16 -23.57 -5.22
C GLN A 444 6.99 -22.12 -4.76
N ALA A 445 6.00 -21.39 -5.31
CA ALA A 445 5.62 -20.08 -4.78
C ALA A 445 4.84 -20.17 -3.44
N ASP A 446 5.09 -21.20 -2.64
CA ASP A 446 4.27 -21.63 -1.51
C ASP A 446 5.11 -22.32 -0.42
N THR A 447 5.16 -21.70 0.76
CA THR A 447 5.98 -22.14 1.90
C THR A 447 5.51 -23.48 2.48
N GLY A 448 4.20 -23.72 2.50
CA GLY A 448 3.62 -25.00 2.88
C GLY A 448 4.02 -26.13 1.93
N ARG A 449 3.90 -25.90 0.62
CA ARG A 449 4.27 -26.89 -0.41
C ARG A 449 5.76 -27.17 -0.41
N THR A 450 6.57 -26.16 -0.12
CA THR A 450 8.01 -26.33 0.12
C THR A 450 8.25 -27.26 1.30
N ALA A 451 7.61 -26.99 2.45
CA ALA A 451 7.72 -27.85 3.63
C ALA A 451 7.25 -29.28 3.35
N TYR A 452 6.15 -29.46 2.61
CA TYR A 452 5.66 -30.78 2.19
C TYR A 452 6.73 -31.58 1.44
N LEU A 453 7.30 -31.00 0.38
CA LEU A 453 8.30 -31.65 -0.47
C LEU A 453 9.62 -31.93 0.27
N VAL A 454 10.01 -31.05 1.20
CA VAL A 454 11.18 -31.27 2.07
C VAL A 454 10.91 -32.40 3.07
N LEU A 455 9.73 -32.40 3.71
CA LEU A 455 9.34 -33.43 4.68
C LEU A 455 9.13 -34.81 4.03
N GLN A 456 8.75 -34.87 2.75
CA GLN A 456 8.70 -36.14 2.01
C GLN A 456 10.06 -36.86 1.92
N ARG A 457 11.17 -36.13 2.09
CA ARG A 457 12.51 -36.71 2.10
C ARG A 457 12.96 -37.19 3.49
N ALA A 458 12.20 -36.87 4.52
CA ALA A 458 12.49 -37.24 5.89
C ALA A 458 11.97 -38.64 6.23
N ALA A 459 12.69 -39.36 7.09
CA ALA A 459 12.20 -40.57 7.73
C ALA A 459 11.27 -40.22 8.91
N LEU A 460 10.06 -39.76 8.59
CA LEU A 460 9.04 -39.37 9.59
C LEU A 460 8.43 -40.59 10.29
N LYS A 461 7.97 -40.39 11.52
CA LYS A 461 7.19 -41.40 12.26
C LYS A 461 5.86 -40.77 12.71
N PRO A 462 4.88 -40.64 11.81
CA PRO A 462 3.62 -39.99 12.10
C PRO A 462 2.92 -40.62 13.32
N GLN A 463 2.46 -39.78 14.23
CA GLN A 463 1.72 -40.13 15.45
C GLN A 463 0.46 -39.25 15.52
N ALA A 464 -0.53 -39.68 16.30
CA ALA A 464 -1.66 -38.82 16.60
C ALA A 464 -1.17 -37.63 17.44
N VAL A 465 -1.30 -36.41 16.90
CA VAL A 465 -0.95 -35.16 17.59
C VAL A 465 -2.23 -34.36 17.79
N SER A 466 -2.51 -33.99 19.04
CA SER A 466 -3.68 -33.20 19.43
C SER A 466 -3.50 -31.70 19.12
N LEU A 467 -4.60 -30.94 19.08
CA LEU A 467 -4.54 -29.48 18.99
C LEU A 467 -3.90 -28.84 20.23
N GLU A 468 -4.02 -29.51 21.39
CA GLU A 468 -3.35 -29.13 22.64
C GLU A 468 -1.83 -29.26 22.53
N GLU A 469 -1.31 -30.36 21.98
CA GLU A 469 0.13 -30.50 21.76
C GLU A 469 0.71 -29.43 20.82
N ILE A 470 -0.08 -28.97 19.83
CA ILE A 470 0.30 -27.84 18.98
C ILE A 470 0.31 -26.52 19.77
N ALA A 471 -0.65 -26.33 20.69
CA ALA A 471 -0.66 -25.17 21.59
C ALA A 471 0.57 -25.18 22.52
N VAL A 472 0.91 -26.34 23.10
CA VAL A 472 2.13 -26.54 23.90
C VAL A 472 3.40 -26.27 23.10
N LEU A 473 3.46 -26.68 21.83
CA LEU A 473 4.57 -26.31 20.93
C LEU A 473 4.68 -24.78 20.80
N PHE A 474 3.57 -24.09 20.53
CA PHE A 474 3.58 -22.64 20.36
C PHE A 474 4.01 -21.90 21.63
N ASP A 475 3.51 -22.34 22.79
CA ASP A 475 3.94 -21.81 24.07
C ASP A 475 5.45 -22.03 24.31
N GLY A 476 5.93 -23.25 24.06
CA GLY A 476 7.35 -23.59 24.14
C GLY A 476 8.21 -22.72 23.22
N LEU A 477 7.75 -22.44 22.00
CA LEU A 477 8.44 -21.57 21.05
C LEU A 477 8.51 -20.11 21.53
N ARG A 478 7.50 -19.60 22.24
CA ARG A 478 7.52 -18.25 22.83
C ARG A 478 8.53 -18.15 23.96
N HIS A 479 8.53 -19.13 24.86
CA HIS A 479 9.28 -19.10 26.12
C HIS A 479 10.69 -19.69 26.04
N ALA A 480 11.03 -20.41 24.98
CA ALA A 480 12.36 -20.98 24.81
C ALA A 480 13.46 -19.91 24.85
N SER A 481 14.48 -20.18 25.67
CA SER A 481 15.59 -19.27 26.01
C SER A 481 16.61 -19.05 24.89
N SER A 482 16.59 -19.88 23.83
CA SER A 482 17.52 -19.77 22.71
C SER A 482 16.89 -20.17 21.38
N GLN A 483 17.47 -19.68 20.27
CA GLN A 483 17.08 -20.07 18.91
C GLN A 483 17.30 -21.57 18.65
N VAL A 484 18.31 -22.18 19.28
CA VAL A 484 18.59 -23.63 19.15
C VAL A 484 17.45 -24.44 19.77
N ALA A 485 17.05 -24.11 21.01
CA ALA A 485 15.95 -24.79 21.68
C ALA A 485 14.63 -24.68 20.88
N ARG A 486 14.37 -23.53 20.24
CA ARG A 486 13.18 -23.36 19.39
C ARG A 486 13.21 -24.26 18.15
N VAL A 487 14.39 -24.39 17.52
CA VAL A 487 14.57 -25.29 16.37
C VAL A 487 14.35 -26.74 16.78
N ASP A 488 14.87 -27.15 17.95
CA ASP A 488 14.73 -28.52 18.44
C ASP A 488 13.26 -28.86 18.77
N LEU A 489 12.52 -27.98 19.44
CA LEU A 489 11.09 -28.14 19.71
C LEU A 489 10.27 -28.32 18.41
N LEU A 490 10.54 -27.48 17.41
CA LEU A 490 9.85 -27.56 16.11
C LEU A 490 10.22 -28.85 15.37
N ARG A 491 11.51 -29.22 15.38
CA ARG A 491 12.01 -30.46 14.77
C ARG A 491 11.35 -31.70 15.38
N GLU A 492 11.29 -31.77 16.71
CA GLU A 492 10.67 -32.89 17.43
C GLU A 492 9.19 -33.04 17.11
N THR A 493 8.47 -31.92 16.98
CA THR A 493 7.06 -31.96 16.59
C THR A 493 6.90 -32.36 15.12
N LEU A 494 7.69 -31.80 14.20
CA LEU A 494 7.66 -32.15 12.78
C LEU A 494 7.94 -33.64 12.52
N MET A 495 8.81 -34.27 13.32
CA MET A 495 9.09 -35.72 13.23
C MET A 495 7.88 -36.60 13.57
N LYS A 496 6.94 -36.10 14.39
CA LYS A 496 5.69 -36.78 14.77
C LYS A 496 4.56 -36.57 13.76
N LEU A 497 4.72 -35.66 12.80
CA LEU A 497 3.68 -35.34 11.82
C LEU A 497 3.92 -36.06 10.49
N SER A 498 2.84 -36.27 9.73
CA SER A 498 2.97 -36.62 8.31
C SER A 498 3.54 -35.42 7.52
N ALA A 499 4.08 -35.66 6.32
CA ALA A 499 4.55 -34.56 5.47
C ALA A 499 3.41 -33.58 5.12
N HIS A 500 2.19 -34.09 4.96
CA HIS A 500 0.99 -33.29 4.77
C HIS A 500 0.72 -32.39 5.98
N ASP A 501 0.63 -32.97 7.18
CA ASP A 501 0.26 -32.20 8.39
C ASP A 501 1.37 -31.22 8.78
N GLY A 502 2.64 -31.63 8.65
CA GLY A 502 3.77 -30.73 8.86
C GLY A 502 3.78 -29.54 7.90
N SER A 503 3.29 -29.71 6.66
CA SER A 503 3.11 -28.60 5.73
C SER A 503 2.06 -27.59 6.20
N TRP A 504 0.97 -28.06 6.80
CA TRP A 504 -0.09 -27.22 7.36
C TRP A 504 0.32 -26.53 8.66
N LEU A 505 1.16 -27.19 9.48
CA LEU A 505 1.79 -26.53 10.63
C LEU A 505 2.66 -25.36 10.18
N VAL A 506 3.47 -25.55 9.13
CA VAL A 506 4.27 -24.47 8.56
C VAL A 506 3.39 -23.33 8.03
N ARG A 507 2.31 -23.63 7.28
CA ARG A 507 1.35 -22.60 6.81
C ARG A 507 0.72 -21.82 7.95
N LEU A 508 0.38 -22.49 9.05
CA LEU A 508 -0.18 -21.85 10.25
C LEU A 508 0.84 -20.93 10.92
N MET A 509 2.08 -21.40 11.10
CA MET A 509 3.17 -20.62 11.69
C MET A 509 3.57 -19.39 10.86
N THR A 510 3.42 -19.45 9.53
CA THR A 510 3.69 -18.32 8.62
C THR A 510 2.46 -17.45 8.34
N SER A 511 1.29 -17.82 8.88
CA SER A 511 0.01 -17.17 8.61
C SER A 511 -0.39 -17.17 7.12
N GLU A 512 0.07 -18.18 6.35
CA GLU A 512 -0.18 -18.37 4.92
C GLU A 512 -1.03 -19.61 4.63
N LEU A 513 -2.21 -19.70 5.26
CA LEU A 513 -3.10 -20.86 5.10
C LEU A 513 -3.65 -21.05 3.69
N ARG A 514 -3.77 -19.96 2.90
CA ARG A 514 -4.20 -19.95 1.49
C ARG A 514 -5.52 -20.66 1.18
N MET A 515 -6.39 -20.85 2.17
CA MET A 515 -7.73 -21.44 1.97
C MET A 515 -8.81 -20.43 1.51
N GLY A 516 -8.42 -19.19 1.16
CA GLY A 516 -9.36 -18.11 0.85
C GLY A 516 -10.03 -17.49 2.09
N SER A 517 -9.39 -17.63 3.25
CA SER A 517 -9.82 -17.14 4.58
C SER A 517 -9.67 -15.62 4.75
N LYS A 518 -10.25 -14.82 3.83
CA LYS A 518 -10.46 -13.39 4.13
C LYS A 518 -11.38 -13.27 5.36
N GLU A 519 -11.18 -12.22 6.17
CA GLU A 519 -12.09 -11.84 7.27
C GLU A 519 -13.54 -11.96 6.78
N GLY A 520 -14.35 -12.77 7.47
CA GLY A 520 -15.71 -13.15 7.07
C GLY A 520 -15.94 -14.64 6.86
N LEU A 521 -15.02 -15.40 6.24
CA LEU A 521 -15.29 -16.82 5.93
C LEU A 521 -15.44 -17.67 7.20
N ILE A 522 -14.52 -17.51 8.16
CA ILE A 522 -14.53 -18.29 9.41
C ILE A 522 -15.71 -17.86 10.29
N GLU A 523 -16.05 -16.57 10.30
CA GLU A 523 -17.21 -16.03 11.03
C GLU A 523 -18.52 -16.63 10.51
N GLU A 524 -18.68 -16.69 9.19
CA GLU A 524 -19.84 -17.32 8.55
C GLU A 524 -19.89 -18.84 8.81
N ALA A 525 -18.74 -19.51 8.87
CA ALA A 525 -18.67 -20.92 9.23
C ALA A 525 -19.07 -21.18 10.69
N VAL A 526 -18.63 -20.35 11.62
CA VAL A 526 -19.04 -20.41 13.04
C VAL A 526 -20.54 -20.14 13.16
N ALA A 527 -21.04 -19.10 12.48
CA ALA A 527 -22.46 -18.76 12.43
C ALA A 527 -23.31 -19.92 11.92
N ALA A 528 -22.91 -20.56 10.81
CA ALA A 528 -23.58 -21.73 10.25
C ALA A 528 -23.44 -23.00 11.13
N ALA A 529 -22.36 -23.12 11.90
CA ALA A 529 -22.16 -24.27 12.79
C ALA A 529 -23.16 -24.29 13.96
N PHE A 530 -23.47 -23.11 14.50
CA PHE A 530 -24.21 -22.93 15.76
C PHE A 530 -25.50 -22.10 15.64
N ASP A 531 -26.02 -21.92 14.42
CA ASP A 531 -27.27 -21.22 14.13
C ASP A 531 -27.32 -19.78 14.68
N GLN A 532 -26.23 -19.05 14.49
CA GLN A 532 -26.08 -17.65 14.90
C GLN A 532 -26.05 -16.71 13.69
N LYS A 533 -26.26 -15.40 13.92
CA LYS A 533 -26.06 -14.39 12.87
C LYS A 533 -24.56 -14.13 12.68
N ALA A 534 -24.10 -14.11 11.44
CA ALA A 534 -22.69 -13.85 11.12
C ALA A 534 -22.19 -12.48 11.62
N ASP A 535 -23.08 -11.49 11.68
CA ASP A 535 -22.73 -10.15 12.20
C ASP A 535 -22.49 -10.18 13.72
N ASP A 536 -23.27 -10.94 14.47
CA ASP A 536 -23.12 -11.08 15.93
C ASP A 536 -21.83 -11.86 16.26
N VAL A 537 -21.52 -12.91 15.49
CA VAL A 537 -20.24 -13.65 15.60
C VAL A 537 -19.04 -12.74 15.30
N ARG A 538 -19.13 -11.92 14.24
CA ARG A 538 -18.08 -10.97 13.87
C ARG A 538 -17.87 -9.92 14.95
N GLU A 539 -18.95 -9.42 15.54
CA GLU A 539 -18.91 -8.47 16.64
C GLU A 539 -18.26 -9.09 17.87
N ALA A 540 -18.68 -10.29 18.28
CA ALA A 540 -18.09 -11.02 19.40
C ALA A 540 -16.60 -11.32 19.18
N ALA A 541 -16.21 -11.75 17.97
CA ALA A 541 -14.81 -12.01 17.62
C ALA A 541 -13.95 -10.74 17.70
N MET A 542 -14.49 -9.60 17.26
CA MET A 542 -13.83 -8.29 17.36
C MET A 542 -13.67 -7.84 18.82
N LEU A 543 -14.70 -8.00 19.66
CA LEU A 543 -14.64 -7.64 21.08
C LEU A 543 -13.64 -8.52 21.85
N CYS A 544 -13.71 -9.84 21.65
CA CYS A 544 -12.82 -10.79 22.30
C CYS A 544 -11.38 -10.72 21.77
N GLY A 545 -11.20 -10.24 20.53
CA GLY A 545 -9.96 -10.31 19.78
C GLY A 545 -9.56 -11.73 19.37
N ASP A 546 -10.49 -12.68 19.46
CA ASP A 546 -10.27 -14.09 19.20
C ASP A 546 -11.57 -14.76 18.75
N ILE A 547 -11.56 -15.25 17.51
CA ILE A 547 -12.69 -15.94 16.91
C ILE A 547 -12.96 -17.31 17.56
N GLY A 548 -11.97 -17.93 18.21
CA GLY A 548 -12.16 -19.17 18.95
C GLY A 548 -13.08 -19.00 20.14
N ARG A 549 -12.92 -17.91 20.90
CA ARG A 549 -13.83 -17.54 21.99
C ARG A 549 -15.20 -17.17 21.49
N ALA A 550 -15.29 -16.42 20.40
CA ALA A 550 -16.57 -16.14 19.76
C ALA A 550 -17.30 -17.42 19.32
N ALA A 551 -16.57 -18.45 18.87
CA ALA A 551 -17.16 -19.75 18.55
C ALA A 551 -17.66 -20.51 19.78
N SER A 552 -16.95 -20.46 20.92
CA SER A 552 -17.46 -21.01 22.19
C SER A 552 -18.73 -20.28 22.64
N LEU A 553 -18.76 -18.94 22.62
CA LEU A 553 -19.96 -18.15 22.92
C LEU A 553 -21.11 -18.47 21.95
N ALA A 554 -20.83 -18.60 20.66
CA ALA A 554 -21.82 -18.94 19.65
C ALA A 554 -22.43 -20.33 19.89
N LYS A 555 -21.59 -21.31 20.28
CA LYS A 555 -22.03 -22.66 20.65
C LYS A 555 -22.91 -22.67 21.90
N ALA A 556 -22.62 -21.79 22.87
CA ALA A 556 -23.43 -21.62 24.07
C ALA A 556 -24.72 -20.81 23.83
N GLY A 557 -24.78 -20.04 22.74
CA GLY A 557 -25.89 -19.14 22.45
C GLY A 557 -25.79 -17.78 23.15
N ASN A 558 -24.61 -17.40 23.65
CA ASN A 558 -24.40 -16.24 24.52
C ASN A 558 -23.43 -15.22 23.90
N LEU A 559 -23.59 -14.88 22.62
CA LEU A 559 -22.68 -13.95 21.93
C LEU A 559 -22.66 -12.55 22.56
N GLU A 560 -23.75 -12.15 23.19
CA GLU A 560 -23.92 -10.91 23.94
C GLU A 560 -23.03 -10.80 25.18
N GLU A 561 -22.49 -11.92 25.69
CA GLU A 561 -21.53 -11.90 26.80
C GLU A 561 -20.11 -11.50 26.36
N ALA A 562 -19.87 -11.31 25.05
CA ALA A 562 -18.57 -10.88 24.54
C ALA A 562 -18.20 -9.50 25.07
N LYS A 563 -17.03 -9.40 25.71
CA LYS A 563 -16.53 -8.14 26.29
C LYS A 563 -15.32 -7.62 25.52
N PRO A 564 -15.17 -6.29 25.37
CA PRO A 564 -13.99 -5.72 24.77
C PRO A 564 -12.74 -6.05 25.58
N ARG A 565 -11.65 -6.29 24.86
CA ARG A 565 -10.35 -6.58 25.45
C ARG A 565 -9.35 -5.48 25.21
N VAL A 566 -8.61 -5.10 26.25
CA VAL A 566 -7.58 -4.06 26.10
C VAL A 566 -6.45 -4.53 25.17
N PHE A 567 -5.91 -3.61 24.39
CA PHE A 567 -4.99 -3.83 23.26
C PHE A 567 -5.55 -4.63 22.07
N VAL A 568 -6.85 -4.95 22.08
CA VAL A 568 -7.59 -5.38 20.89
C VAL A 568 -8.44 -4.19 20.43
N PRO A 569 -8.17 -3.60 19.26
CA PRO A 569 -8.86 -2.40 18.83
C PRO A 569 -10.34 -2.69 18.53
N ILE A 570 -11.22 -1.89 19.10
CA ILE A 570 -12.67 -1.94 18.89
C ILE A 570 -12.99 -1.15 17.63
N LYS A 571 -13.78 -1.73 16.70
CA LYS A 571 -14.23 -0.99 15.52
C LYS A 571 -14.94 0.30 15.93
N MET A 572 -14.47 1.42 15.40
CA MET A 572 -14.98 2.74 15.79
C MET A 572 -16.43 2.95 15.30
N MET A 573 -17.32 3.45 16.17
CA MET A 573 -18.69 3.83 15.81
C MET A 573 -18.69 4.95 14.75
N LEU A 574 -19.59 4.86 13.76
CA LEU A 574 -19.62 5.78 12.61
C LEU A 574 -20.82 6.73 12.66
N ALA A 575 -20.60 7.98 12.31
CA ALA A 575 -21.67 8.97 12.15
C ALA A 575 -22.28 8.95 10.74
N SER A 576 -23.62 9.00 10.66
CA SER A 576 -24.37 9.12 9.41
C SER A 576 -24.37 10.58 8.92
N PRO A 577 -24.18 10.83 7.61
CA PRO A 577 -24.31 12.18 7.07
C PRO A 577 -25.75 12.69 7.23
N GLU A 578 -25.88 13.97 7.56
CA GLU A 578 -27.11 14.73 7.39
C GLU A 578 -26.85 16.11 6.82
N GLU A 579 -27.77 16.59 5.97
CA GLU A 579 -27.58 17.81 5.18
C GLU A 579 -28.05 19.08 5.89
N THR A 580 -29.05 18.96 6.77
CA THR A 580 -29.68 20.12 7.42
C THR A 580 -29.80 19.92 8.93
N ALA A 581 -29.71 21.02 9.67
CA ALA A 581 -29.97 21.04 11.10
C ALA A 581 -31.40 20.55 11.42
N ASN A 582 -32.38 20.90 10.57
CA ASN A 582 -33.74 20.40 10.68
C ASN A 582 -33.82 18.88 10.48
N GLY A 583 -33.18 18.34 9.44
CA GLY A 583 -33.15 16.89 9.21
C GLY A 583 -32.50 16.12 10.36
N ILE A 584 -31.47 16.69 10.98
CA ILE A 584 -30.88 16.14 12.22
C ILE A 584 -31.90 16.18 13.36
N TRP A 585 -32.51 17.33 13.61
CA TRP A 585 -33.47 17.52 14.70
C TRP A 585 -34.65 16.55 14.58
N VAL A 586 -35.27 16.48 13.40
CA VAL A 586 -36.34 15.56 13.05
C VAL A 586 -35.90 14.12 13.31
N ARG A 587 -34.74 13.67 12.81
CA ARG A 587 -34.30 12.28 13.02
C ARG A 587 -33.96 11.93 14.47
N MET A 588 -33.53 12.92 15.25
CA MET A 588 -33.20 12.76 16.67
C MET A 588 -34.43 12.80 17.58
N THR A 589 -35.54 13.39 17.12
CA THR A 589 -36.77 13.55 17.92
C THR A 589 -37.90 12.64 17.44
N GLU A 590 -38.05 12.41 16.14
CA GLU A 590 -39.05 11.49 15.56
C GLU A 590 -38.58 10.02 15.54
N GLY A 591 -37.31 9.76 15.89
CA GLY A 591 -36.77 8.41 16.07
C GLY A 591 -37.51 7.59 17.15
N GLU A 592 -38.25 8.25 18.05
CA GLU A 592 -39.11 7.60 19.05
C GLU A 592 -40.48 7.17 18.51
N ALA A 593 -40.99 7.75 17.41
CA ALA A 593 -42.31 7.40 16.86
C ALA A 593 -42.33 6.06 16.09
N GLY A 594 -41.18 5.61 15.59
CA GLY A 594 -41.07 4.37 14.80
C GLY A 594 -41.09 3.07 15.61
N ALA A 595 -41.19 3.13 16.94
CA ALA A 595 -41.30 1.95 17.81
C ALA A 595 -42.74 1.45 18.02
N VAL A 596 -43.74 2.21 17.56
CA VAL A 596 -45.17 1.87 17.76
C VAL A 596 -45.83 1.30 16.49
N ASP A 597 -45.28 1.57 15.31
CA ASP A 597 -45.85 1.13 14.02
C ASP A 597 -45.43 -0.28 13.56
N ALA A 598 -44.46 -0.91 14.25
CA ALA A 598 -44.05 -2.29 13.93
C ALA A 598 -45.06 -3.36 14.39
N ALA A 599 -46.18 -2.95 15.01
CA ALA A 599 -47.25 -3.84 15.47
C ALA A 599 -48.51 -3.83 14.59
N VAL A 600 -48.55 -3.08 13.48
CA VAL A 600 -49.73 -3.02 12.59
C VAL A 600 -49.31 -3.17 11.13
N ALA A 601 -48.79 -4.35 10.79
CA ALA A 601 -48.58 -4.76 9.40
C ALA A 601 -49.29 -6.09 9.13
N ASP A 602 -50.61 -6.09 9.30
CA ASP A 602 -51.54 -7.00 8.64
C ASP A 602 -52.84 -6.21 8.42
N GLY A 603 -53.00 -5.62 7.24
CA GLY A 603 -54.22 -4.89 6.87
C GLY A 603 -54.01 -3.98 5.68
N GLU A 604 -54.63 -4.34 4.56
CA GLU A 604 -54.60 -3.67 3.25
C GLU A 604 -54.89 -2.16 3.30
N VAL A 605 -54.13 -1.37 2.55
CA VAL A 605 -54.39 0.06 2.32
C VAL A 605 -55.15 0.23 1.01
N VAL A 606 -56.36 0.79 1.09
CA VAL A 606 -57.09 1.39 -0.05
C VAL A 606 -56.98 2.91 0.10
N PHE A 607 -56.55 3.59 -0.96
CA PHE A 607 -56.44 5.04 -1.02
C PHE A 607 -57.77 5.68 -1.42
N GLU A 608 -58.22 6.71 -0.70
CA GLU A 608 -59.05 7.80 -1.26
C GLU A 608 -58.74 9.16 -0.60
N ALA A 609 -59.14 10.21 -1.29
CA ALA A 609 -58.56 11.55 -1.32
C ALA A 609 -59.19 12.58 -0.34
N GLU A 610 -58.42 13.66 -0.12
CA GLU A 610 -58.82 15.03 0.29
C GLU A 610 -59.66 15.25 1.57
N GLY A 611 -59.14 16.07 2.49
CA GLY A 611 -59.94 16.98 3.31
C GLY A 611 -59.84 16.83 4.84
N GLN A 612 -59.33 17.88 5.47
CA GLN A 612 -59.60 18.41 6.83
C GLN A 612 -60.07 17.46 7.95
N VAL A 613 -59.26 17.40 9.01
CA VAL A 613 -59.57 16.78 10.31
C VAL A 613 -60.39 17.75 11.17
N GLU A 614 -61.60 17.34 11.56
CA GLU A 614 -62.26 17.74 12.80
C GLU A 614 -62.52 16.49 13.64
N VAL A 615 -62.01 16.49 14.88
CA VAL A 615 -62.24 15.42 15.87
C VAL A 615 -63.43 15.85 16.73
N SER A 616 -64.49 15.03 16.79
CA SER A 616 -65.49 15.11 17.84
C SER A 616 -65.56 13.80 18.62
N ASP A 617 -65.16 13.86 19.89
CA ASP A 617 -65.30 12.77 20.85
C ASP A 617 -66.77 12.54 21.23
N ARG A 618 -67.19 11.28 21.24
CA ARG A 618 -68.22 10.79 22.18
C ARG A 618 -67.84 9.39 22.66
N LEU A 619 -67.43 9.33 23.92
CA LEU A 619 -67.30 8.13 24.74
C LEU A 619 -68.49 8.05 25.71
N GLU A 620 -69.05 6.85 25.83
CA GLU A 620 -69.81 6.31 26.96
C GLU A 620 -69.45 4.80 26.99
N ASP A 621 -69.15 4.10 28.08
CA ASP A 621 -69.13 4.37 29.52
C ASP A 621 -68.42 3.17 30.22
N THR A 622 -68.07 3.35 31.50
CA THR A 622 -67.53 2.43 32.53
C THR A 622 -66.00 2.23 32.55
N GLY A 623 -65.23 2.55 33.60
CA GLY A 623 -65.49 3.15 34.90
C GLY A 623 -64.22 3.07 35.77
N ALA A 624 -63.77 4.24 36.24
CA ALA A 624 -62.83 4.53 37.34
C ALA A 624 -61.46 3.80 37.42
N LEU A 625 -60.42 4.49 36.94
CA LEU A 625 -59.04 4.38 37.45
C LEU A 625 -58.54 5.79 37.79
N GLU A 626 -57.96 5.91 38.97
CA GLU A 626 -57.47 7.15 39.56
C GLU A 626 -56.55 7.93 38.61
N THR A 627 -56.87 9.20 38.43
CA THR A 627 -56.04 10.22 37.79
C THR A 627 -54.84 10.52 38.68
N SER A 628 -53.85 9.65 38.65
CA SER A 628 -52.46 10.05 38.93
C SER A 628 -52.00 10.87 37.72
N THR A 629 -52.07 12.19 37.85
CA THR A 629 -51.36 13.14 36.99
C THR A 629 -49.86 12.84 37.10
N ARG A 630 -49.36 11.87 36.33
CA ARG A 630 -47.95 11.89 35.96
C ARG A 630 -47.83 13.11 35.06
N GLN A 631 -47.35 14.21 35.64
CA GLN A 631 -46.58 15.19 34.91
C GLN A 631 -45.73 14.41 33.92
N VAL A 632 -46.09 14.45 32.63
CA VAL A 632 -45.10 14.30 31.59
C VAL A 632 -44.22 15.51 31.79
N THR A 633 -43.22 15.36 32.65
CA THR A 633 -42.10 16.28 32.71
C THR A 633 -41.63 16.36 31.27
N ASN A 634 -41.83 17.52 30.63
CA ASN A 634 -41.12 17.90 29.42
C ASN A 634 -39.64 17.72 29.73
N LEU A 635 -39.11 16.51 29.51
CA LEU A 635 -37.69 16.29 29.43
C LEU A 635 -37.31 17.02 28.17
N SER A 636 -36.65 18.17 28.32
CA SER A 636 -36.06 18.91 27.22
C SER A 636 -35.17 17.95 26.45
N HIS A 637 -35.66 17.40 25.32
CA HIS A 637 -34.87 16.53 24.46
C HIS A 637 -33.78 17.39 23.82
N SER A 638 -32.66 17.58 24.53
CA SER A 638 -31.50 18.29 24.00
C SER A 638 -30.53 17.28 23.41
N VAL A 639 -30.12 17.50 22.18
CA VAL A 639 -29.03 16.74 21.56
C VAL A 639 -27.68 17.30 21.99
N TRP A 640 -26.66 16.46 22.00
CA TRP A 640 -25.28 16.86 22.29
C TRP A 640 -24.54 17.18 21.00
N VAL A 641 -23.77 18.27 21.00
CA VAL A 641 -23.16 18.82 19.79
C VAL A 641 -21.66 19.01 20.03
N GLU A 642 -20.87 18.39 19.16
CA GLU A 642 -19.41 18.45 19.19
C GLU A 642 -18.88 19.03 17.88
N ASP A 643 -17.76 19.77 17.97
CA ASP A 643 -17.05 20.23 16.79
C ASP A 643 -16.50 19.03 15.99
N LYS A 644 -16.82 18.95 14.70
CA LYS A 644 -16.19 17.96 13.82
C LYS A 644 -14.78 18.43 13.47
N TYR A 645 -13.79 17.91 14.18
CA TYR A 645 -12.40 18.19 13.90
C TYR A 645 -11.92 17.55 12.59
N ASP A 646 -10.83 18.14 12.08
CA ASP A 646 -10.15 17.76 10.84
C ASP A 646 -8.76 17.26 11.26
N GLY A 647 -8.66 15.98 11.59
CA GLY A 647 -7.52 15.34 12.23
C GLY A 647 -7.39 13.86 11.88
N ILE A 648 -6.76 13.08 12.78
CA ILE A 648 -6.66 11.63 12.66
C ILE A 648 -7.41 10.99 13.84
N ARG A 649 -8.54 10.35 13.57
CA ARG A 649 -9.23 9.53 14.56
C ARG A 649 -8.35 8.38 15.04
N ALA A 650 -8.21 8.25 16.35
CA ALA A 650 -7.37 7.27 17.01
C ALA A 650 -8.00 6.72 18.29
N GLN A 651 -7.82 5.42 18.51
CA GLN A 651 -8.21 4.74 19.74
C GLN A 651 -6.97 4.53 20.62
N VAL A 652 -7.00 4.99 21.86
CA VAL A 652 -5.89 4.85 22.81
C VAL A 652 -6.25 3.82 23.87
N HIS A 653 -5.43 2.79 23.99
CA HIS A 653 -5.55 1.73 25.00
C HIS A 653 -4.41 1.90 25.99
N LYS A 654 -4.73 1.93 27.29
CA LYS A 654 -3.73 2.05 28.35
C LYS A 654 -4.07 1.10 29.49
N VAL A 655 -3.09 0.28 29.89
CA VAL A 655 -3.13 -0.56 31.11
C VAL A 655 -1.77 -0.50 31.77
N GLY A 656 -1.73 -0.05 33.03
CA GLY A 656 -0.47 0.22 33.73
C GLY A 656 0.43 1.15 32.89
N GLU A 657 1.67 0.74 32.63
CA GLU A 657 2.63 1.52 31.82
C GLU A 657 2.49 1.31 30.30
N ARG A 658 1.73 0.29 29.88
CA ARG A 658 1.60 -0.08 28.46
C ARG A 658 0.52 0.78 27.80
N VAL A 659 0.90 1.44 26.72
CA VAL A 659 0.01 2.27 25.89
C VAL A 659 0.13 1.85 24.44
N GLU A 660 -1.01 1.66 23.78
CA GLU A 660 -1.09 1.46 22.33
C GLU A 660 -2.10 2.41 21.70
N ILE A 661 -1.79 2.85 20.49
CA ILE A 661 -2.63 3.76 19.72
C ILE A 661 -2.97 3.06 18.42
N PHE A 662 -4.26 3.02 18.08
CA PHE A 662 -4.75 2.43 16.84
C PHE A 662 -5.39 3.51 15.96
N SER A 663 -5.08 3.49 14.67
CA SER A 663 -5.72 4.37 13.69
C SER A 663 -7.17 3.95 13.41
N ARG A 664 -7.87 4.75 12.60
CA ARG A 664 -9.20 4.39 12.08
C ARG A 664 -9.29 3.00 11.42
N ASP A 665 -8.21 2.58 10.75
CA ASP A 665 -8.12 1.25 10.11
C ASP A 665 -7.58 0.18 11.08
N LEU A 666 -7.61 0.47 12.39
CA LEU A 666 -7.19 -0.39 13.50
C LEU A 666 -5.71 -0.79 13.47
N LYS A 667 -4.87 -0.01 12.77
CA LYS A 667 -3.42 -0.27 12.68
C LYS A 667 -2.66 0.44 13.79
N PRO A 668 -1.59 -0.15 14.33
CA PRO A 668 -0.73 0.52 15.31
C PRO A 668 -0.18 1.85 14.77
N LEU A 669 -0.36 2.90 15.56
CA LEU A 669 -0.02 4.29 15.24
C LEU A 669 0.99 4.89 16.23
N GLY A 670 1.28 4.20 17.34
CA GLY A 670 2.10 4.70 18.45
C GLY A 670 3.49 5.21 18.04
N GLY A 671 4.16 4.52 17.11
CA GLY A 671 5.49 4.94 16.62
C GLY A 671 5.51 6.28 15.87
N GLN A 672 4.36 6.75 15.35
CA GLN A 672 4.26 8.04 14.65
C GLN A 672 3.93 9.22 15.60
N PHE A 673 3.38 8.92 16.78
CA PHE A 673 2.95 9.90 17.78
C PHE A 673 3.46 9.54 19.19
N PRO A 674 4.79 9.47 19.39
CA PRO A 674 5.37 9.09 20.69
C PRO A 674 5.01 10.07 21.82
N GLU A 675 4.69 11.33 21.53
CA GLU A 675 4.19 12.29 22.51
C GLU A 675 2.78 11.99 23.01
N VAL A 676 1.91 11.43 22.16
CA VAL A 676 0.57 11.00 22.59
C VAL A 676 0.68 9.76 23.46
N VAL A 677 1.61 8.86 23.12
CA VAL A 677 1.94 7.69 23.98
C VAL A 677 2.40 8.16 25.35
N ARG A 678 3.38 9.08 25.42
CA ARG A 678 3.88 9.65 26.68
C ARG A 678 2.80 10.38 27.47
N ALA A 679 1.95 11.15 26.81
CA ALA A 679 0.83 11.82 27.48
C ALA A 679 -0.11 10.79 28.10
N ALA A 680 -0.53 9.77 27.35
CA ALA A 680 -1.45 8.75 27.84
C ALA A 680 -0.87 7.90 28.99
N GLN A 681 0.46 7.71 29.07
CA GLN A 681 1.11 7.08 30.24
C GLN A 681 0.86 7.86 31.55
N GLY A 682 0.61 9.17 31.47
CA GLY A 682 0.26 10.00 32.63
C GLY A 682 -1.15 9.76 33.18
N LEU A 683 -2.00 8.98 32.50
CA LEU A 683 -3.34 8.63 33.00
C LEU A 683 -3.24 7.67 34.18
N LYS A 684 -3.93 8.00 35.28
CA LYS A 684 -3.95 7.14 36.47
C LYS A 684 -4.87 5.92 36.32
N ALA A 685 -5.92 6.03 35.52
CA ALA A 685 -6.85 4.94 35.24
C ALA A 685 -6.38 4.11 34.05
N ASP A 686 -6.87 2.88 33.96
CA ASP A 686 -6.72 2.05 32.76
C ASP A 686 -7.95 2.24 31.88
N VAL A 687 -7.74 2.47 30.58
CA VAL A 687 -8.78 3.00 29.69
C VAL A 687 -8.69 2.50 28.25
N ILE A 688 -9.84 2.53 27.57
CA ILE A 688 -9.93 2.59 26.10
C ILE A 688 -10.65 3.88 25.72
N LEU A 689 -9.95 4.78 25.03
CA LEU A 689 -10.44 6.10 24.62
C LEU A 689 -10.63 6.17 23.11
N ASP A 690 -11.67 6.87 22.66
CA ASP A 690 -11.87 7.25 21.25
C ASP A 690 -11.75 8.77 21.12
N GLY A 691 -10.97 9.22 20.14
CA GLY A 691 -10.55 10.61 20.06
C GLY A 691 -9.93 10.98 18.73
N GLU A 692 -9.59 12.26 18.59
CA GLU A 692 -8.98 12.83 17.39
C GLU A 692 -7.60 13.41 17.71
N ILE A 693 -6.58 12.99 16.96
CA ILE A 693 -5.26 13.63 16.98
C ILE A 693 -5.31 14.85 16.07
N ILE A 694 -5.05 16.03 16.62
CA ILE A 694 -5.06 17.31 15.90
C ILE A 694 -3.71 18.01 15.98
N ALA A 695 -3.36 18.77 14.95
CA ALA A 695 -2.21 19.68 14.99
C ALA A 695 -2.53 20.91 15.86
N TYR A 696 -1.57 21.33 16.68
CA TYR A 696 -1.77 22.36 17.70
C TYR A 696 -0.51 23.23 17.85
N ALA A 697 -0.68 24.55 17.92
CA ALA A 697 0.39 25.49 18.21
C ALA A 697 -0.17 26.76 18.88
N GLU A 698 0.57 27.35 19.83
CA GLU A 698 0.26 28.64 20.47
C GLU A 698 -1.19 28.77 20.98
N GLY A 699 -1.72 27.70 21.60
CA GLY A 699 -3.08 27.70 22.14
C GLY A 699 -4.19 27.51 21.09
N LYS A 700 -3.85 27.34 19.80
CA LYS A 700 -4.81 27.22 18.69
C LYS A 700 -4.62 25.93 17.90
N LYS A 701 -5.74 25.40 17.40
CA LYS A 701 -5.77 24.30 16.44
C LYS A 701 -5.21 24.76 15.08
N LEU A 702 -4.40 23.91 14.46
CA LEU A 702 -3.90 24.08 13.09
C LEU A 702 -4.70 23.23 12.08
N THR A 703 -4.40 23.37 10.80
CA THR A 703 -5.15 22.67 9.73
C THR A 703 -4.68 21.23 9.54
N PHE A 704 -5.50 20.37 8.93
CA PHE A 704 -5.07 19.01 8.56
C PHE A 704 -3.90 18.99 7.58
N PHE A 705 -3.75 20.04 6.76
CA PHE A 705 -2.56 20.20 5.90
C PHE A 705 -1.27 20.26 6.72
N ASP A 706 -1.30 20.87 7.90
CA ASP A 706 -0.15 20.92 8.80
C ASP A 706 0.12 19.53 9.39
N LEU A 707 -0.92 18.81 9.79
CA LEU A 707 -0.80 17.42 10.26
C LEU A 707 -0.26 16.47 9.16
N GLN A 708 -0.63 16.66 7.89
CA GLN A 708 -0.15 15.86 6.77
C GLN A 708 1.35 16.00 6.50
N LYS A 709 1.96 17.17 6.77
CA LYS A 709 3.42 17.38 6.64
C LYS A 709 4.21 16.40 7.50
N ARG A 710 3.61 15.88 8.58
CA ARG A 710 4.18 14.90 9.50
C ARG A 710 4.04 13.46 9.00
N LEU A 711 2.88 13.10 8.43
CA LEU A 711 2.57 11.74 7.96
C LEU A 711 3.37 11.30 6.72
N GLY A 712 3.96 12.25 5.97
CA GLY A 712 4.70 11.98 4.73
C GLY A 712 6.12 11.44 4.91
N ARG A 713 6.65 11.34 6.14
CA ARG A 713 8.00 10.84 6.44
C ARG A 713 7.94 9.34 6.74
N LYS A 714 8.16 8.51 5.71
CA LYS A 714 8.32 7.06 5.89
C LYS A 714 9.80 6.72 5.80
N ASP A 715 10.49 6.82 6.93
CA ASP A 715 11.63 5.97 7.27
C ASP A 715 11.92 6.07 8.78
N GLN A 716 12.01 4.92 9.43
CA GLN A 716 12.61 4.80 10.76
C GLN A 716 14.12 4.97 10.58
N GLY A 717 14.66 6.12 11.00
CA GLY A 717 16.08 6.43 10.87
C GLY A 717 16.47 7.87 11.23
N ASP A 718 15.53 8.82 11.22
CA ASP A 718 15.82 10.18 11.68
C ASP A 718 15.75 10.26 13.22
N LEU A 719 16.85 9.88 13.86
CA LEU A 719 17.09 9.96 15.30
C LEU A 719 17.10 11.40 15.87
N PHE A 720 16.72 12.44 15.10
CA PHE A 720 16.84 13.85 15.53
C PHE A 720 15.79 14.84 15.01
N LEU A 721 14.55 14.44 14.68
CA LEU A 721 13.51 15.42 14.32
C LEU A 721 12.19 15.15 15.04
N ALA A 722 12.04 15.72 16.24
CA ALA A 722 10.74 16.24 16.65
C ALA A 722 10.20 17.08 15.49
N SER A 723 9.04 16.73 14.93
CA SER A 723 8.37 17.66 14.02
C SER A 723 8.07 18.94 14.79
N ASP A 724 8.39 20.12 14.24
CA ASP A 724 7.99 21.43 14.83
C ASP A 724 6.47 21.57 15.04
N ILE A 725 5.68 20.61 14.55
CA ILE A 725 4.23 20.55 14.66
C ILE A 725 3.86 19.70 15.90
N THR A 726 3.52 20.40 16.97
CA THR A 726 2.96 19.79 18.18
C THR A 726 1.56 19.24 17.87
N VAL A 727 1.20 18.12 18.48
CA VAL A 727 -0.14 17.53 18.35
C VAL A 727 -0.79 17.39 19.71
N ARG A 728 -2.12 17.35 19.73
CA ARG A 728 -2.93 17.06 20.91
C ARG A 728 -3.90 15.93 20.59
N TYR A 729 -4.13 15.04 21.54
CA TYR A 729 -5.19 14.03 21.44
C TYR A 729 -6.44 14.53 22.15
N VAL A 730 -7.51 14.76 21.39
CA VAL A 730 -8.79 15.27 21.89
C VAL A 730 -9.78 14.12 21.98
N VAL A 731 -10.07 13.70 23.20
CA VAL A 731 -10.93 12.56 23.53
C VAL A 731 -12.40 12.97 23.46
N PHE A 732 -13.21 12.19 22.77
CA PHE A 732 -14.66 12.40 22.68
C PHE A 732 -15.50 11.23 23.18
N ASP A 733 -14.91 10.07 23.48
CA ASP A 733 -15.62 8.94 24.09
C ASP A 733 -14.70 8.04 24.95
N LEU A 734 -15.30 7.31 25.89
CA LEU A 734 -14.67 6.37 26.81
C LEU A 734 -15.38 5.02 26.69
N LEU A 735 -14.66 4.00 26.21
CA LEU A 735 -15.24 2.70 25.84
C LEU A 735 -15.05 1.63 26.92
N TRP A 736 -14.03 1.80 27.77
CA TRP A 736 -13.65 0.87 28.82
C TRP A 736 -12.89 1.61 29.92
N LEU A 737 -13.15 1.25 31.18
CA LEU A 737 -12.54 1.87 32.35
C LEU A 737 -12.28 0.82 33.45
N ASN A 738 -11.02 0.68 33.86
CA ASN A 738 -10.60 -0.11 35.05
C ASN A 738 -11.19 -1.53 35.16
N GLY A 739 -11.40 -2.23 34.05
CA GLY A 739 -12.00 -3.57 34.04
C GLY A 739 -13.34 -3.63 33.32
N ASP A 740 -14.10 -2.52 33.36
CA ASP A 740 -15.50 -2.49 32.96
C ASP A 740 -15.66 -1.96 31.54
N SER A 741 -16.45 -2.69 30.74
CA SER A 741 -16.91 -2.21 29.44
C SER A 741 -18.02 -1.18 29.62
N LEU A 742 -17.92 -0.09 28.87
CA LEU A 742 -18.92 0.97 28.86
C LEU A 742 -19.69 1.03 27.53
N LEU A 743 -19.55 0.04 26.64
CA LEU A 743 -20.16 0.08 25.31
C LEU A 743 -21.69 0.16 25.38
N GLU A 744 -22.30 -0.60 26.29
CA GLU A 744 -23.75 -0.61 26.54
C GLU A 744 -24.24 0.57 27.39
N SER A 745 -23.32 1.32 28.02
CA SER A 745 -23.68 2.51 28.81
C SER A 745 -24.10 3.66 27.89
N SER A 746 -25.04 4.49 28.36
CA SER A 746 -25.45 5.69 27.62
C SER A 746 -24.28 6.65 27.39
N LEU A 747 -24.29 7.43 26.31
CA LEU A 747 -23.26 8.44 26.04
C LEU A 747 -23.12 9.41 27.21
N ALA A 748 -24.22 9.73 27.89
CA ALA A 748 -24.20 10.56 29.10
C ALA A 748 -23.36 9.95 30.23
N ASP A 749 -23.54 8.65 30.51
CA ASP A 749 -22.78 7.95 31.55
C ASP A 749 -21.30 7.81 31.18
N ARG A 750 -21.01 7.45 29.91
CA ARG A 750 -19.63 7.38 29.39
C ARG A 750 -18.92 8.71 29.52
N ARG A 751 -19.63 9.80 29.21
CA ARG A 751 -19.09 11.16 29.33
C ARG A 751 -18.87 11.57 30.77
N ALA A 752 -19.80 11.28 31.68
CA ALA A 752 -19.62 11.57 33.10
C ALA A 752 -18.39 10.84 33.67
N ALA A 753 -18.19 9.57 33.32
CA ALA A 753 -17.01 8.80 33.69
C ALA A 753 -15.73 9.39 33.07
N LEU A 754 -15.77 9.82 31.80
CA LEU A 754 -14.64 10.47 31.12
C LEU A 754 -14.24 11.79 31.78
N GLU A 755 -15.19 12.59 32.24
CA GLU A 755 -14.94 13.88 32.91
C GLU A 755 -14.33 13.73 34.31
N MET A 756 -14.49 12.57 34.96
CA MET A 756 -13.82 12.27 36.22
C MET A 756 -12.32 11.96 36.04
N LEU A 757 -11.87 11.70 34.81
CA LEU A 757 -10.47 11.42 34.53
C LEU A 757 -9.65 12.71 34.45
N MET A 758 -8.56 12.78 35.21
CA MET A 758 -7.59 13.88 35.10
C MET A 758 -6.77 13.71 33.81
N MET A 759 -7.09 14.51 32.78
CA MET A 759 -6.36 14.49 31.50
C MET A 759 -4.95 15.06 31.65
N PRO A 760 -3.91 14.31 31.24
CA PRO A 760 -2.53 14.78 31.27
C PRO A 760 -2.26 15.84 30.18
N GLU A 761 -1.13 16.55 30.29
CA GLU A 761 -0.69 17.50 29.27
C GLU A 761 -0.49 16.79 27.91
N GLY A 762 -0.95 17.42 26.83
CA GLY A 762 -0.99 16.81 25.49
C GLY A 762 -2.29 16.04 25.19
N MET A 763 -3.18 15.86 26.18
CA MET A 763 -4.53 15.34 26.01
C MET A 763 -5.59 16.39 26.38
N GLY A 764 -6.81 16.24 25.90
CA GLY A 764 -7.93 17.11 26.27
C GLY A 764 -9.26 16.44 25.96
N LEU A 765 -10.33 16.93 26.58
CA LEU A 765 -11.70 16.50 26.26
C LEU A 765 -12.27 17.39 25.16
N ILE A 766 -13.07 16.80 24.28
CA ILE A 766 -13.90 17.58 23.37
C ILE A 766 -14.92 18.38 24.18
N VAL A 767 -15.21 19.60 23.70
CA VAL A 767 -16.28 20.44 24.25
C VAL A 767 -17.61 19.93 23.71
N VAL A 768 -18.56 19.71 24.61
CA VAL A 768 -19.93 19.29 24.29
C VAL A 768 -20.86 20.46 24.56
N GLU A 769 -21.49 20.95 23.50
CA GLU A 769 -22.58 21.93 23.56
C GLU A 769 -23.93 21.19 23.54
N LYS A 770 -25.00 21.85 23.95
CA LYS A 770 -26.36 21.30 23.90
C LYS A 770 -27.22 22.13 22.95
N ALA A 771 -28.09 21.45 22.19
CA ALA A 771 -29.08 22.12 21.35
C ALA A 771 -30.46 21.51 21.58
N ALA A 772 -31.47 22.37 21.75
CA ALA A 772 -32.86 22.01 22.01
C ALA A 772 -33.81 22.23 20.82
N ASN A 773 -33.27 22.59 19.66
CA ASN A 773 -34.00 22.74 18.39
C ASN A 773 -33.03 22.81 17.19
N ALA A 774 -33.58 22.80 15.98
CA ALA A 774 -32.81 22.90 14.74
C ALA A 774 -32.07 24.24 14.61
N GLU A 775 -32.65 25.34 15.09
CA GLU A 775 -32.06 26.68 15.02
C GLU A 775 -30.78 26.79 15.86
N GLU A 776 -30.75 26.17 17.04
CA GLU A 776 -29.57 26.10 17.89
C GLU A 776 -28.46 25.23 17.27
N ILE A 777 -28.82 24.08 16.66
CA ILE A 777 -27.86 23.26 15.90
C ILE A 777 -27.26 24.08 14.75
N GLU A 778 -28.07 24.86 14.04
CA GLU A 778 -27.62 25.74 12.96
C GLU A 778 -26.68 26.83 13.47
N ALA A 779 -27.02 27.48 14.60
CA ALA A 779 -26.18 28.50 15.21
C ALA A 779 -24.81 27.94 15.64
N LEU A 780 -24.80 26.75 16.27
CA LEU A 780 -23.59 26.03 16.64
C LEU A 780 -22.77 25.62 15.41
N PHE A 781 -23.44 25.20 14.34
CA PHE A 781 -22.78 24.87 13.07
C PHE A 781 -22.05 26.10 12.53
N MET A 782 -22.74 27.25 12.45
CA MET A 782 -22.14 28.50 11.99
C MET A 782 -20.97 28.95 12.88
N ALA A 783 -21.06 28.73 14.20
CA ALA A 783 -19.96 29.00 15.12
C ALA A 783 -18.75 28.07 14.88
N ALA A 784 -18.98 26.76 14.67
CA ALA A 784 -17.95 25.79 14.34
C ALA A 784 -17.23 26.14 13.03
N ARG A 785 -17.99 26.59 12.03
CA ARG A 785 -17.46 27.07 10.75
C ARG A 785 -16.57 28.32 10.92
N ARG A 786 -16.94 29.28 11.77
CA ARG A 786 -16.11 30.47 12.09
C ARG A 786 -14.79 30.09 12.79
N ARG A 787 -14.79 28.99 13.55
CA ARG A 787 -13.56 28.41 14.16
C ARG A 787 -12.70 27.60 13.17
N GLY A 788 -13.14 27.42 11.92
CA GLY A 788 -12.43 26.65 10.90
C GLY A 788 -12.59 25.13 11.04
N ASN A 789 -13.61 24.65 11.75
CA ASN A 789 -13.92 23.23 11.86
C ASN A 789 -14.74 22.73 10.66
N GLU A 790 -14.69 21.42 10.40
CA GLU A 790 -15.30 20.84 9.20
C GLU A 790 -16.83 20.94 9.22
N GLY A 791 -17.41 20.84 10.41
CA GLY A 791 -18.85 20.86 10.68
C GLY A 791 -19.14 20.47 12.13
N LEU A 792 -20.24 19.77 12.36
CA LEU A 792 -20.63 19.25 13.66
C LEU A 792 -20.78 17.73 13.65
N ILE A 793 -20.58 17.11 14.81
CA ILE A 793 -21.14 15.80 15.14
C ILE A 793 -22.22 16.03 16.18
N VAL A 794 -23.45 15.64 15.86
CA VAL A 794 -24.61 15.70 16.74
C VAL A 794 -24.90 14.29 17.24
N LYS A 795 -25.01 14.13 18.55
CA LYS A 795 -25.14 12.84 19.22
C LYS A 795 -26.37 12.79 20.11
N ASP A 796 -27.01 11.64 20.14
CA ASP A 796 -28.02 11.30 21.12
C ASP A 796 -27.34 10.94 22.47
N PRO A 797 -27.58 11.70 23.55
CA PRO A 797 -26.99 11.42 24.88
C PRO A 797 -27.45 10.09 25.50
N ALA A 798 -28.59 9.54 25.08
CA ALA A 798 -29.08 8.25 25.56
C ALA A 798 -28.44 7.05 24.84
N SER A 799 -27.70 7.28 23.76
CA SER A 799 -27.21 6.20 22.89
C SER A 799 -26.04 5.39 23.48
N ALA A 800 -26.12 4.06 23.33
CA ALA A 800 -24.98 3.16 23.51
C ALA A 800 -23.92 3.37 22.40
N TYR A 801 -22.70 2.88 22.62
CA TYR A 801 -21.67 2.86 21.60
C TYR A 801 -21.84 1.63 20.72
N SER A 802 -21.99 1.79 19.40
CA SER A 802 -22.18 0.68 18.46
C SER A 802 -20.93 0.44 17.60
N PRO A 803 -20.06 -0.53 17.95
CA PRO A 803 -18.79 -0.73 17.25
C PRO A 803 -18.95 -0.99 15.75
N GLY A 804 -18.28 -0.20 14.92
CA GLY A 804 -18.25 -0.37 13.46
C GLY A 804 -19.56 -0.13 12.72
N ARG A 805 -20.67 0.10 13.43
CA ARG A 805 -21.98 0.36 12.84
C ARG A 805 -22.16 1.85 12.57
N ARG A 806 -22.93 2.15 11.51
CA ARG A 806 -23.39 3.49 11.18
C ARG A 806 -24.86 3.59 11.59
N GLY A 807 -25.14 4.26 12.69
CA GLY A 807 -26.48 4.40 13.27
C GLY A 807 -27.10 5.78 13.07
N LYS A 808 -28.31 5.96 13.61
CA LYS A 808 -28.99 7.27 13.70
C LYS A 808 -28.54 8.11 14.90
N ALA A 809 -27.92 7.48 15.90
CA ALA A 809 -27.50 8.12 17.14
C ALA A 809 -26.39 9.17 16.97
N TRP A 810 -25.52 9.02 15.97
CA TRP A 810 -24.46 10.00 15.66
C TRP A 810 -24.67 10.50 14.24
N LEU A 811 -24.95 11.79 14.10
CA LEU A 811 -25.18 12.46 12.81
C LEU A 811 -24.10 13.51 12.58
N LYS A 812 -23.50 13.51 11.39
CA LYS A 812 -22.54 14.55 11.01
C LYS A 812 -23.23 15.58 10.15
N LEU A 813 -23.29 16.81 10.64
CA LEU A 813 -23.76 17.95 9.85
C LEU A 813 -22.57 18.50 9.08
N LYS A 814 -22.61 18.34 7.76
CA LYS A 814 -21.70 19.02 6.84
C LYS A 814 -22.54 19.61 5.74
N LYS A 815 -22.87 20.90 5.84
CA LYS A 815 -23.49 21.59 4.71
C LYS A 815 -22.48 21.64 3.57
N ALA A 816 -22.93 21.28 2.37
CA ALA A 816 -22.33 21.84 1.19
C ALA A 816 -22.41 23.36 1.33
N PHE A 817 -21.31 24.03 1.07
CA PHE A 817 -21.31 25.47 0.97
C PHE A 817 -22.17 25.80 -0.24
N ALA A 818 -22.80 26.97 -0.20
CA ALA A 818 -23.70 27.54 -1.19
C ALA A 818 -23.62 26.93 -2.61
N THR A 819 -24.74 26.80 -3.31
CA THR A 819 -24.69 26.42 -4.72
C THR A 819 -24.45 27.64 -5.61
N LEU A 820 -23.86 27.41 -6.78
CA LEU A 820 -23.86 28.35 -7.88
C LEU A 820 -24.43 27.66 -9.11
N ASP A 821 -25.37 28.32 -9.77
CA ASP A 821 -25.81 27.97 -11.13
C ASP A 821 -24.77 28.50 -12.12
N VAL A 822 -24.17 27.60 -12.89
CA VAL A 822 -23.04 27.88 -13.77
C VAL A 822 -23.25 27.23 -15.12
N VAL A 823 -22.68 27.81 -16.17
CA VAL A 823 -22.78 27.25 -17.53
C VAL A 823 -21.55 26.40 -17.86
N VAL A 824 -21.74 25.26 -18.50
CA VAL A 824 -20.65 24.40 -18.97
C VAL A 824 -20.00 25.04 -20.19
N VAL A 825 -18.68 25.16 -20.17
CA VAL A 825 -17.89 25.72 -21.29
C VAL A 825 -16.93 24.70 -21.89
N LYS A 826 -16.60 23.62 -21.16
CA LYS A 826 -15.82 22.49 -21.67
C LYS A 826 -16.29 21.17 -21.07
N ALA A 827 -16.23 20.09 -21.85
CA ALA A 827 -16.50 18.72 -21.42
C ALA A 827 -15.29 17.83 -21.75
N GLU A 828 -14.86 16.99 -20.82
CA GLU A 828 -13.66 16.14 -20.96
C GLU A 828 -13.98 14.66 -20.76
N GLN A 829 -13.23 13.81 -21.46
CA GLN A 829 -13.38 12.36 -21.44
C GLN A 829 -12.89 11.76 -20.12
N GLY A 830 -13.77 11.03 -19.42
CA GLY A 830 -13.52 10.45 -18.10
C GLY A 830 -12.41 9.39 -18.08
N HIS A 831 -11.99 8.93 -16.90
CA HIS A 831 -10.92 7.94 -16.75
C HIS A 831 -11.44 6.56 -16.31
N GLY A 832 -10.65 5.51 -16.54
CA GLY A 832 -10.98 4.14 -16.12
C GLY A 832 -12.25 3.62 -16.78
N LYS A 833 -13.23 3.16 -15.98
CA LYS A 833 -14.53 2.65 -16.50
C LYS A 833 -15.32 3.70 -17.29
N ARG A 834 -15.07 4.99 -17.09
CA ARG A 834 -15.74 6.11 -17.79
C ARG A 834 -14.90 6.67 -18.95
N SER A 835 -13.93 5.90 -19.46
CA SER A 835 -13.09 6.30 -20.60
C SER A 835 -13.85 6.54 -21.91
N HIS A 836 -15.09 6.08 -22.01
CA HIS A 836 -15.92 6.18 -23.19
C HIS A 836 -16.93 7.35 -23.15
N VAL A 837 -17.03 8.10 -22.04
CA VAL A 837 -18.00 9.18 -21.84
C VAL A 837 -17.36 10.52 -21.49
N LEU A 838 -18.04 11.63 -21.79
CA LEU A 838 -17.66 12.98 -21.37
C LEU A 838 -18.28 13.24 -19.99
N SER A 839 -17.48 13.07 -18.93
CA SER A 839 -17.97 13.10 -17.53
C SER A 839 -17.34 14.18 -16.66
N ASP A 840 -16.43 14.96 -17.24
CA ASP A 840 -15.63 15.97 -16.55
C ASP A 840 -15.96 17.36 -17.12
N TYR A 841 -16.78 18.16 -16.41
CA TYR A 841 -17.31 19.43 -16.94
C TYR A 841 -16.65 20.65 -16.29
N THR A 842 -16.08 21.52 -17.12
CA THR A 842 -15.57 22.84 -16.73
C THR A 842 -16.64 23.88 -16.95
N PHE A 843 -16.86 24.74 -15.95
CA PHE A 843 -17.98 25.67 -15.93
C PHE A 843 -17.58 27.09 -15.52
N ALA A 844 -18.44 28.04 -15.89
CA ALA A 844 -18.20 29.47 -15.77
C ALA A 844 -19.39 30.23 -15.17
N VAL A 845 -19.09 31.37 -14.57
CA VAL A 845 -20.03 32.42 -14.12
C VAL A 845 -19.89 33.66 -15.00
N GLN A 846 -20.88 34.56 -14.99
CA GLN A 846 -20.83 35.77 -15.81
C GLN A 846 -20.21 36.96 -15.04
N ASP A 847 -19.28 37.69 -15.67
CA ASP A 847 -18.78 38.96 -15.12
C ASP A 847 -19.69 40.16 -15.44
N GLU A 848 -19.35 41.33 -14.89
CA GLU A 848 -20.15 42.58 -15.02
C GLU A 848 -20.31 43.05 -16.48
N ASN A 849 -19.44 42.62 -17.38
CA ASN A 849 -19.48 42.95 -18.81
C ASN A 849 -20.15 41.85 -19.64
N GLY A 850 -20.74 40.84 -18.99
CA GLY A 850 -21.41 39.73 -19.67
C GLY A 850 -20.47 38.61 -20.12
N VAL A 851 -19.18 38.65 -19.77
CA VAL A 851 -18.18 37.66 -20.22
C VAL A 851 -18.16 36.46 -19.28
N LEU A 852 -18.15 35.25 -19.84
CA LEU A 852 -18.04 34.01 -19.07
C LEU A 852 -16.62 33.83 -18.50
N ARG A 853 -16.53 33.65 -17.19
CA ARG A 853 -15.30 33.43 -16.44
C ARG A 853 -15.32 32.08 -15.76
N VAL A 854 -14.33 31.24 -16.06
CA VAL A 854 -14.22 29.90 -15.48
C VAL A 854 -14.04 30.02 -13.97
N ILE A 855 -14.76 29.21 -13.21
CA ILE A 855 -14.68 29.22 -11.74
C ILE A 855 -14.43 27.84 -11.13
N GLY A 856 -14.55 26.77 -11.93
CA GLY A 856 -14.25 25.42 -11.48
C GLY A 856 -14.49 24.33 -12.51
N LYS A 857 -14.35 23.09 -12.06
CA LYS A 857 -14.59 21.87 -12.81
C LYS A 857 -15.14 20.79 -11.87
N ALA A 858 -16.17 20.05 -12.27
CA ALA A 858 -16.76 18.95 -11.50
C ALA A 858 -16.81 17.66 -12.34
N TYR A 859 -16.73 16.52 -11.65
CA TYR A 859 -16.65 15.17 -12.24
C TYR A 859 -17.53 14.15 -11.50
N SER A 860 -18.41 14.63 -10.62
CA SER A 860 -19.26 13.79 -9.78
C SER A 860 -20.58 14.50 -9.49
N GLY A 861 -21.64 13.73 -9.31
CA GLY A 861 -22.97 14.25 -8.99
C GLY A 861 -24.08 13.86 -9.95
N LEU A 862 -23.72 13.31 -11.11
CA LEU A 862 -24.67 12.79 -12.10
C LEU A 862 -24.69 11.25 -12.09
N THR A 863 -25.86 10.70 -12.41
CA THR A 863 -26.08 9.28 -12.71
C THR A 863 -25.43 8.88 -14.03
N ASP A 864 -25.20 7.58 -14.25
CA ASP A 864 -24.59 7.12 -15.50
C ASP A 864 -25.47 7.45 -16.73
N ALA A 865 -26.81 7.41 -16.59
CA ALA A 865 -27.74 7.80 -17.64
C ALA A 865 -27.67 9.29 -18.00
N GLU A 866 -27.56 10.18 -17.00
CA GLU A 866 -27.38 11.62 -17.22
C GLU A 866 -26.02 11.93 -17.87
N ILE A 867 -24.98 11.16 -17.52
CA ILE A 867 -23.65 11.29 -18.15
C ILE A 867 -23.69 10.88 -19.62
N GLU A 868 -24.42 9.82 -19.96
CA GLU A 868 -24.63 9.40 -21.35
C GLU A 868 -25.40 10.49 -22.13
N GLU A 869 -26.50 11.02 -21.58
CA GLU A 869 -27.27 12.13 -22.17
C GLU A 869 -26.38 13.35 -22.45
N LEU A 870 -25.59 13.78 -21.46
CA LEU A 870 -24.67 14.91 -21.64
C LEU A 870 -23.50 14.57 -22.57
N THR A 871 -23.07 13.32 -22.65
CA THR A 871 -22.04 12.89 -23.59
C THR A 871 -22.53 13.04 -25.02
N GLU A 872 -23.76 12.61 -25.32
CA GLU A 872 -24.38 12.80 -26.63
C GLU A 872 -24.55 14.29 -26.94
N HIS A 873 -25.10 15.06 -26.00
CA HIS A 873 -25.32 16.50 -26.15
C HIS A 873 -24.01 17.26 -26.44
N PHE A 874 -22.98 17.06 -25.62
CA PHE A 874 -21.70 17.75 -25.79
C PHE A 874 -20.92 17.27 -27.02
N THR A 875 -21.08 16.00 -27.41
CA THR A 875 -20.51 15.50 -28.67
C THR A 875 -21.15 16.20 -29.87
N ALA A 876 -22.47 16.39 -29.87
CA ALA A 876 -23.18 17.11 -30.92
C ALA A 876 -22.89 18.62 -30.93
N ASN A 877 -22.70 19.23 -29.75
CA ASN A 877 -22.50 20.66 -29.57
C ASN A 877 -21.03 21.05 -29.27
N THR A 878 -20.09 20.31 -29.85
CA THR A 878 -18.66 20.62 -29.75
C THR A 878 -18.29 21.76 -30.69
N LEU A 879 -17.66 22.80 -30.16
CA LEU A 879 -17.09 23.91 -30.92
C LEU A 879 -15.66 23.60 -31.39
N GLU A 880 -14.87 22.97 -30.52
CA GLU A 880 -13.47 22.65 -30.79
C GLU A 880 -13.05 21.40 -30.01
N GLU A 881 -12.41 20.45 -30.68
CA GLU A 881 -11.88 19.21 -30.07
C GLU A 881 -10.37 19.35 -29.85
N ASN A 882 -9.93 19.22 -28.60
CA ASN A 882 -8.53 19.29 -28.19
C ASN A 882 -8.19 18.03 -27.37
N GLY A 883 -7.84 16.96 -28.07
CA GLY A 883 -7.54 15.65 -27.48
C GLY A 883 -8.75 15.11 -26.69
N ARG A 884 -8.61 14.97 -25.38
CA ARG A 884 -9.66 14.47 -24.48
C ARG A 884 -10.67 15.53 -24.05
N VAL A 885 -10.39 16.81 -24.33
CA VAL A 885 -11.20 17.95 -23.91
C VAL A 885 -11.92 18.54 -25.10
N ARG A 886 -13.20 18.82 -24.95
CA ARG A 886 -14.03 19.49 -25.94
C ARG A 886 -14.45 20.85 -25.41
N SER A 887 -14.16 21.91 -26.15
CA SER A 887 -14.84 23.20 -25.95
C SER A 887 -16.23 23.06 -26.54
N VAL A 888 -17.26 23.40 -25.76
CA VAL A 888 -18.67 23.15 -26.13
C VAL A 888 -19.44 24.46 -26.19
N VAL A 889 -20.56 24.46 -26.91
CA VAL A 889 -21.52 25.57 -26.86
C VAL A 889 -21.98 25.74 -25.39
N PRO A 890 -21.91 26.96 -24.81
CA PRO A 890 -22.29 27.18 -23.43
C PRO A 890 -23.82 27.29 -23.30
N ASP A 891 -24.50 26.17 -23.47
CA ASP A 891 -25.97 26.06 -23.43
C ASP A 891 -26.49 25.29 -22.20
N THR A 892 -25.62 24.53 -21.53
CA THR A 892 -25.99 23.63 -20.43
C THR A 892 -25.69 24.29 -19.09
N VAL A 893 -26.73 24.52 -18.27
CA VAL A 893 -26.60 25.07 -16.92
C VAL A 893 -26.60 23.94 -15.89
N LEU A 894 -25.63 23.97 -14.98
CA LEU A 894 -25.50 23.05 -13.86
C LEU A 894 -25.61 23.81 -12.53
N GLU A 895 -26.36 23.27 -11.58
CA GLU A 895 -26.28 23.70 -10.18
C GLU A 895 -25.08 22.99 -9.54
N ILE A 896 -24.07 23.75 -9.12
CA ILE A 896 -22.86 23.21 -8.49
C ILE A 896 -22.85 23.52 -7.01
N ALA A 897 -22.85 22.47 -6.19
CA ALA A 897 -22.54 22.54 -4.77
C ALA A 897 -21.02 22.53 -4.55
N PHE A 898 -20.50 23.29 -3.61
CA PHE A 898 -19.05 23.34 -3.34
C PHE A 898 -18.75 23.43 -1.84
N ASP A 899 -17.48 23.28 -1.46
CA ASP A 899 -17.00 23.37 -0.08
C ASP A 899 -16.41 24.76 0.25
N SER A 900 -16.13 25.63 -0.70
CA SER A 900 -15.81 27.06 -0.48
C SER A 900 -15.36 27.64 -1.81
N ILE A 901 -15.39 28.97 -1.90
CA ILE A 901 -14.73 29.70 -2.98
C ILE A 901 -13.54 30.43 -2.37
N GLN A 902 -12.38 30.32 -3.01
CA GLN A 902 -11.13 30.94 -2.57
C GLN A 902 -10.52 31.74 -3.72
N ALA A 903 -9.80 32.81 -3.40
CA ALA A 903 -9.01 33.54 -4.38
C ALA A 903 -7.99 32.61 -5.05
N SER A 904 -7.91 32.65 -6.38
CA SER A 904 -7.09 31.73 -7.16
C SER A 904 -6.66 32.35 -8.47
N SER A 905 -5.38 32.21 -8.79
CA SER A 905 -4.83 32.58 -10.11
C SER A 905 -4.97 31.48 -11.16
N ARG A 906 -5.67 30.38 -10.83
CA ARG A 906 -5.85 29.21 -11.70
C ARG A 906 -6.94 29.42 -12.76
N HIS A 907 -7.97 30.20 -12.43
CA HIS A 907 -9.07 30.51 -13.34
C HIS A 907 -9.16 32.02 -13.58
N ASP A 908 -9.69 32.41 -14.73
CA ASP A 908 -9.77 33.81 -15.16
C ASP A 908 -10.84 34.61 -14.40
N SER A 909 -11.71 33.95 -13.62
CA SER A 909 -12.56 34.60 -12.60
C SER A 909 -11.78 35.20 -11.43
N GLY A 910 -10.51 34.80 -11.23
CA GLY A 910 -9.75 35.09 -10.02
C GLY A 910 -10.18 34.28 -8.78
N LEU A 911 -11.09 33.32 -8.96
CA LEU A 911 -11.67 32.48 -7.91
C LEU A 911 -11.54 30.99 -8.29
N ALA A 912 -11.57 30.10 -7.30
CA ALA A 912 -11.67 28.66 -7.53
C ALA A 912 -12.59 28.01 -6.49
N MET A 913 -13.52 27.17 -6.95
CA MET A 913 -14.33 26.32 -6.08
C MET A 913 -13.52 25.15 -5.51
N ARG A 914 -13.69 24.87 -4.22
CA ARG A 914 -13.20 23.66 -3.56
C ARG A 914 -14.28 22.59 -3.58
N PHE A 915 -13.89 21.35 -3.90
CA PHE A 915 -14.78 20.18 -3.96
C PHE A 915 -16.13 20.42 -4.68
N PRO A 916 -16.14 21.02 -5.88
CA PRO A 916 -17.36 21.20 -6.62
C PRO A 916 -17.99 19.85 -6.99
N ARG A 917 -19.30 19.73 -6.79
CA ARG A 917 -20.12 18.58 -7.16
C ARG A 917 -21.39 19.06 -7.85
N ILE A 918 -21.79 18.34 -8.87
CA ILE A 918 -23.00 18.64 -9.63
C ILE A 918 -24.17 18.20 -8.77
N LYS A 919 -25.09 19.12 -8.48
CA LYS A 919 -26.29 18.83 -7.71
C LYS A 919 -27.47 18.52 -8.62
N ALA A 920 -27.62 19.28 -9.70
CA ALA A 920 -28.67 19.10 -10.69
C ALA A 920 -28.28 19.69 -12.06
N ILE A 921 -28.87 19.14 -13.13
CA ILE A 921 -28.90 19.76 -14.45
C ILE A 921 -30.10 20.70 -14.50
N ARG A 922 -29.87 22.00 -14.72
CA ARG A 922 -30.90 23.04 -14.63
C ARG A 922 -31.57 23.31 -15.97
N LYS A 923 -32.43 22.38 -16.40
CA LYS A 923 -33.22 22.48 -17.64
C LYS A 923 -34.22 23.66 -17.62
N ASP A 924 -34.51 24.20 -16.44
CA ASP A 924 -35.37 25.35 -16.20
C ASP A 924 -34.67 26.71 -16.38
N LYS A 925 -33.33 26.73 -16.54
CA LYS A 925 -32.54 27.95 -16.64
C LYS A 925 -31.76 28.04 -17.94
N THR A 926 -31.64 29.26 -18.45
CA THR A 926 -30.81 29.60 -19.60
C THR A 926 -29.42 30.09 -19.17
N PRO A 927 -28.40 30.09 -20.06
CA PRO A 927 -27.09 30.67 -19.78
C PRO A 927 -27.11 32.15 -19.35
N ALA A 928 -28.19 32.89 -19.66
CA ALA A 928 -28.36 34.28 -19.21
C ALA A 928 -28.78 34.40 -17.74
N GLU A 929 -29.19 33.30 -17.11
CA GLU A 929 -29.73 33.23 -15.74
C GLU A 929 -28.77 32.55 -14.76
N ILE A 930 -27.52 32.33 -15.17
CA ILE A 930 -26.45 31.82 -14.32
C ILE A 930 -26.02 32.85 -13.29
N ASP A 931 -25.40 32.38 -12.22
CA ASP A 931 -24.89 33.27 -11.19
C ASP A 931 -23.71 34.12 -11.67
N THR A 932 -23.56 35.29 -11.05
CA THR A 932 -22.55 36.28 -11.43
C THR A 932 -21.26 36.13 -10.64
N LEU A 933 -20.17 36.64 -11.20
CA LEU A 933 -18.88 36.73 -10.53
C LEU A 933 -18.96 37.60 -9.25
N ALA A 934 -19.79 38.64 -9.25
CA ALA A 934 -20.03 39.47 -8.07
C ALA A 934 -20.67 38.67 -6.92
N TYR A 935 -21.63 37.80 -7.23
CA TYR A 935 -22.23 36.91 -6.23
C TYR A 935 -21.22 35.86 -5.73
N ALA A 936 -20.42 35.28 -6.63
CA ALA A 936 -19.35 34.36 -6.25
C ALA A 936 -18.30 35.02 -5.34
N ARG A 937 -17.95 36.29 -5.56
CA ARG A 937 -17.05 37.08 -4.69
C ARG A 937 -17.65 37.30 -3.30
N LYS A 938 -18.94 37.65 -3.23
CA LYS A 938 -19.69 37.76 -1.97
C LYS A 938 -19.64 36.44 -1.17
N LEU A 939 -19.81 35.29 -1.83
CA LEU A 939 -19.71 33.97 -1.19
C LEU A 939 -18.28 33.62 -0.76
N ALA A 940 -17.27 34.14 -1.46
CA ALA A 940 -15.85 34.01 -1.10
C ALA A 940 -15.40 34.96 0.02
N GLY A 941 -16.22 35.96 0.38
CA GLY A 941 -15.89 36.97 1.37
C GLY A 941 -14.82 37.98 0.91
N VAL A 942 -14.73 38.22 -0.40
CA VAL A 942 -13.77 39.14 -1.06
C VAL A 942 -14.44 40.18 -1.93
#